data_AF-A0A960UKA4-F1
#
_entry.id   AF-A0A960UKA4-F1
#
_cell.length_a   1.000
_cell.length_b   1.000
_cell.length_c   1.000
_cell.angle_alpha   90.00
_cell.angle_beta   90.00
_cell.angle_gamma   90.00
#
_symmetry.space_group_name_H-M   'P 1'
#
loop_
_entity.id
_entity.type
_entity.pdbx_description
1 polymer ?
#
loop_
_entity_poly.entity_id
_entity_poly.type
_entity_poly.pdbx_seq_one_letter_code
_entity_poly.pdbx_strand_id
1 'polypeptide(L)'
;MRFLALGNIALLGALLSLSCNGNSDGQAIPILPLASDSTANNVQTPVETNPPEPQVTLPGDFGTNGPEAFLMTDPASVNRYANLEFEFSERMDLATVEGNLTVLDSGSNPLPGPGAGGTFRWVSPRKVIFDPYKELKDDESYQIQFGAGAHTEDGDSLIASSQNFSIDTEPSFAMTHEINGYTVGSNRGVSLSQGSNPTLTLTSTLAHYDKVEKLTLSTLDGTSVELCSNGCSTGTFVTDLAAAGMSPTNGGNPLFYKIELPNGRKYYKQLTFNYGKFSANPNGIQSDIGAAVLDNSQMMEVISRIFERFAKADYKVANKTFNNFANEHTSTVRRPGCIDSTDIDSGTNPSSFHNFQYIRSYGNGTGAYSEGYGYCGFFINNFSTGLGSADFTIDVYVTSMTVNPTVGSNVPNVDANMAAYDNGSPGLGADINGHQVHLNLTLISKLSDVCGFCLLGVVLGNNDKIAFTAEAVMDYDGNPSVRKISRARVLPTTDTSGHMNFAIKTPFDTDDPYFNLSDPDEVAGDPRRFHMSPWTNDIVVQNLDAKASTAGIFSWGFIGDLIASIATGIANNITPIIQPKIVQSVLQDVVEQIAPNVINAVLDNLQDPGLSIPLPSHLPAPLNQTTLLLKLKVQQGLQPKVTGPNAGLVGTAATGITASISPPNPNAPQTMLGTHSFNVYRSAAPSWSYPFSQSAAQPGLLLALHGDALNQAMFQLWQAGALSLSIDKNFIDTINAYAGNDPLRTLTDDLLKVGTLVTVLAPGKDTITGLDGGGNPFVIDSDDDVIIQVNPVLAPAVRFAALSGGPGTEKPDLIMDLGDLELVIKGKKSNGTTYTITRIRTSLTASGSADLLAFSNPTGNPAYANTTALQVQIDPNNMYYIVEVLEGSSNNPYGLDPEKIYRVVDPLVKSLVVPLLNNILYEVPLAKQIPLSQNVSDGLRTSGGACWLNLDRNVVSIDTLPIPSNSTEPYIFARLHAMVADKGSVIGCP
;
A
#
# COMPACT_ATOMS: atom_id res chain seq x y z
N MET A 1 -1.48 16.86 -36.19
CA MET A 1 -2.69 16.61 -37.01
C MET A 1 -2.48 16.63 -38.55
N ARG A 2 -1.27 16.81 -39.12
CA ARG A 2 -1.05 16.68 -40.59
C ARG A 2 -0.29 15.41 -41.04
N PHE A 3 0.05 14.51 -40.12
CA PHE A 3 0.65 13.19 -40.42
C PHE A 3 -0.35 12.02 -40.40
N LEU A 4 -1.63 12.26 -40.08
CA LEU A 4 -2.70 11.24 -39.99
C LEU A 4 -3.47 11.00 -41.30
N ALA A 5 -3.26 11.83 -42.32
CA ALA A 5 -4.07 11.78 -43.56
C ALA A 5 -3.44 10.96 -44.70
N LEU A 6 -2.12 10.71 -44.68
CA LEU A 6 -1.43 10.01 -45.78
C LEU A 6 -1.38 8.48 -45.58
N GLY A 7 -1.44 7.99 -44.34
CA GLY A 7 -1.47 6.53 -44.05
C GLY A 7 -2.81 5.86 -44.41
N ASN A 8 -3.92 6.59 -44.30
CA ASN A 8 -5.27 6.05 -44.55
C ASN A 8 -5.63 5.92 -46.05
N ILE A 9 -4.96 6.65 -46.93
CA ILE A 9 -5.20 6.58 -48.39
C ILE A 9 -4.43 5.42 -49.03
N ALA A 10 -3.29 5.02 -48.47
CA ALA A 10 -2.54 3.84 -48.92
C ALA A 10 -3.22 2.52 -48.52
N LEU A 11 -3.90 2.49 -47.36
CA LEU A 11 -4.64 1.31 -46.89
C LEU A 11 -5.96 1.10 -47.66
N LEU A 12 -6.67 2.18 -48.01
CA LEU A 12 -7.89 2.10 -48.84
C LEU A 12 -7.60 1.71 -50.30
N GLY A 13 -6.42 2.05 -50.83
CA GLY A 13 -5.97 1.65 -52.16
C GLY A 13 -5.63 0.16 -52.27
N ALA A 14 -5.21 -0.48 -51.17
CA ALA A 14 -4.94 -1.92 -51.09
C ALA A 14 -6.22 -2.75 -50.92
N LEU A 15 -7.29 -2.18 -50.36
CA LEU A 15 -8.58 -2.84 -50.16
C LEU A 15 -9.47 -2.88 -51.42
N LEU A 16 -9.19 -2.05 -52.44
CA LEU A 16 -10.03 -1.94 -53.64
C LEU A 16 -9.48 -2.64 -54.90
N SER A 17 -8.34 -3.34 -54.80
CA SER A 17 -7.71 -4.04 -55.95
C SER A 17 -7.77 -5.58 -55.89
N LEU A 18 -8.38 -6.17 -54.86
CA LEU A 18 -8.68 -7.61 -54.83
C LEU A 18 -10.05 -7.86 -55.45
N SER A 19 -10.06 -7.93 -56.78
CA SER A 19 -11.16 -8.44 -57.58
C SER A 19 -11.56 -9.84 -57.12
N CYS A 20 -12.86 -10.04 -56.88
CA CYS A 20 -13.49 -11.33 -56.68
C CYS A 20 -13.16 -12.29 -57.84
N ASN A 21 -12.37 -13.32 -57.56
CA ASN A 21 -12.42 -14.57 -58.30
C ASN A 21 -12.74 -15.67 -57.29
N GLY A 22 -13.86 -16.36 -57.52
CA GLY A 22 -14.26 -17.49 -56.70
C GLY A 22 -13.21 -18.58 -56.76
N ASN A 23 -12.68 -18.95 -55.59
CA ASN A 23 -11.88 -20.16 -55.40
C ASN A 23 -12.54 -20.96 -54.27
N SER A 24 -13.12 -22.09 -54.66
CA SER A 24 -13.40 -23.24 -53.81
C SER A 24 -12.07 -23.88 -53.42
N ASP A 25 -11.84 -23.99 -52.11
CA ASP A 25 -11.09 -25.03 -51.39
C ASP A 25 -10.44 -24.44 -50.13
N GLY A 26 -10.60 -25.16 -49.02
CA GLY A 26 -10.36 -24.71 -47.65
C GLY A 26 -8.90 -24.33 -47.37
N GLN A 27 -8.60 -23.03 -47.43
CA GLN A 27 -7.48 -22.45 -46.69
C GLN A 27 -8.01 -21.68 -45.48
N ALA A 28 -7.36 -21.91 -44.35
CA ALA A 28 -7.61 -21.21 -43.10
C ALA A 28 -7.56 -19.70 -43.32
N ILE A 29 -8.61 -19.02 -42.88
CA ILE A 29 -8.60 -17.57 -42.66
C ILE A 29 -7.41 -17.30 -41.71
N PRO A 30 -6.51 -16.34 -42.00
CA PRO A 30 -5.43 -16.00 -41.09
C PRO A 30 -6.04 -15.36 -39.83
N ILE A 31 -6.31 -16.19 -38.83
CA ILE A 31 -6.67 -15.74 -37.48
C ILE A 31 -5.37 -15.26 -36.84
N LEU A 32 -5.26 -13.94 -36.68
CA LEU A 32 -4.18 -13.19 -36.02
C LEU A 32 -2.81 -13.32 -36.73
N PRO A 33 -2.05 -12.22 -36.89
CA PRO A 33 -0.63 -12.36 -37.21
C PRO A 33 0.03 -13.07 -36.02
N LEU A 34 0.36 -14.35 -36.19
CA LEU A 34 1.37 -15.02 -35.37
C LEU A 34 2.60 -14.11 -35.36
N ALA A 35 2.86 -13.46 -34.23
CA ALA A 35 4.03 -12.62 -34.05
C ALA A 35 5.27 -13.52 -33.96
N SER A 36 5.73 -14.01 -35.11
CA SER A 36 7.07 -14.60 -35.25
C SER A 36 8.07 -13.45 -35.40
N ASP A 37 8.33 -12.72 -34.32
CA ASP A 37 9.45 -11.78 -34.29
C ASP A 37 10.46 -12.21 -33.23
N SER A 38 11.33 -13.12 -33.66
CA SER A 38 12.33 -13.80 -32.84
C SER A 38 13.67 -13.06 -32.81
N THR A 39 13.73 -11.75 -33.04
CA THR A 39 15.03 -11.07 -33.24
C THR A 39 15.36 -9.89 -32.34
N ALA A 40 14.54 -9.52 -31.33
CA ALA A 40 14.96 -8.49 -30.36
C ALA A 40 14.26 -8.48 -28.97
N ASN A 41 13.50 -9.50 -28.57
CA ASN A 41 12.73 -9.47 -27.32
C ASN A 41 13.25 -10.53 -26.31
N ASN A 42 13.60 -10.12 -25.09
CA ASN A 42 13.93 -11.02 -23.96
C ASN A 42 12.68 -11.70 -23.36
N VAL A 43 11.60 -11.83 -24.14
CA VAL A 43 10.40 -12.58 -23.74
C VAL A 43 10.66 -14.04 -24.04
N GLN A 44 10.81 -14.86 -23.01
CA GLN A 44 11.05 -16.29 -23.18
C GLN A 44 10.01 -17.09 -22.39
N THR A 45 9.18 -17.84 -23.13
CA THR A 45 8.56 -19.05 -22.61
C THR A 45 9.56 -20.20 -22.82
N PRO A 46 9.88 -21.00 -21.79
CA PRO A 46 10.77 -22.16 -21.95
C PRO A 46 10.06 -23.37 -22.59
N VAL A 47 8.77 -23.24 -22.92
CA VAL A 47 7.95 -24.31 -23.50
C VAL A 47 8.20 -24.40 -25.00
N GLU A 48 8.60 -25.59 -25.44
CA GLU A 48 8.73 -25.94 -26.86
C GLU A 48 7.46 -26.66 -27.30
N THR A 49 6.84 -26.21 -28.38
CA THR A 49 5.65 -26.88 -28.94
C THR A 49 6.03 -28.24 -29.50
N ASN A 50 5.17 -29.25 -29.28
CA ASN A 50 5.35 -30.55 -29.90
C ASN A 50 5.22 -30.44 -31.43
N PRO A 51 5.95 -31.28 -32.19
CA PRO A 51 5.72 -31.41 -33.62
C PRO A 51 4.27 -31.88 -33.88
N PRO A 52 3.70 -31.54 -35.05
CA PRO A 52 2.40 -32.08 -35.44
C PRO A 52 2.42 -33.60 -35.44
N GLU A 53 1.26 -34.23 -35.19
CA GLU A 53 1.13 -35.68 -35.31
C GLU A 53 1.59 -36.16 -36.71
N PRO A 54 2.27 -37.31 -36.81
CA PRO A 54 2.69 -37.86 -38.08
C PRO A 54 1.49 -38.06 -39.02
N GLN A 55 1.59 -37.54 -40.24
CA GLN A 55 0.57 -37.75 -41.27
C GLN A 55 0.69 -39.20 -41.78
N VAL A 56 -0.36 -40.01 -41.57
CA VAL A 56 -0.45 -41.35 -42.12
C VAL A 56 -0.94 -41.27 -43.57
N THR A 57 -0.25 -41.95 -44.50
CA THR A 57 -0.64 -42.01 -45.91
C THR A 57 -1.42 -43.28 -46.19
N LEU A 58 -2.48 -43.16 -47.02
CA LEU A 58 -3.26 -44.31 -47.47
C LEU A 58 -2.37 -45.35 -48.20
N PRO A 59 -2.65 -46.65 -48.03
CA PRO A 59 -2.02 -47.70 -48.81
C PRO A 59 -2.26 -47.53 -50.33
N GLY A 60 -1.29 -47.90 -51.16
CA GLY A 60 -1.41 -47.77 -52.62
C GLY A 60 -2.47 -48.68 -53.27
N ASP A 61 -2.89 -49.72 -52.56
CA ASP A 61 -3.93 -50.68 -52.94
C ASP A 61 -5.28 -50.46 -52.23
N PHE A 62 -5.42 -49.34 -51.51
CA PHE A 62 -6.63 -48.99 -50.76
C PHE A 62 -7.89 -49.06 -51.63
N GLY A 63 -8.82 -49.96 -51.26
CA GLY A 63 -10.08 -50.17 -52.00
C GLY A 63 -10.05 -51.13 -53.19
N THR A 64 -8.90 -51.73 -53.52
CA THR A 64 -8.81 -52.63 -54.70
C THR A 64 -9.54 -53.97 -54.52
N ASN A 65 -9.74 -54.43 -53.29
CA ASN A 65 -10.36 -55.72 -52.96
C ASN A 65 -11.81 -55.61 -52.46
N GLY A 66 -12.39 -54.40 -52.48
CA GLY A 66 -13.71 -54.08 -51.97
C GLY A 66 -13.72 -52.84 -51.06
N PRO A 67 -14.89 -52.49 -50.50
CA PRO A 67 -15.01 -51.39 -49.54
C PRO A 67 -14.10 -51.63 -48.32
N GLU A 68 -13.26 -50.65 -48.03
CA GLU A 68 -12.20 -50.73 -47.03
C GLU A 68 -12.20 -49.46 -46.18
N ALA A 69 -11.92 -49.61 -44.88
CA ALA A 69 -11.73 -48.49 -43.96
C ALA A 69 -10.26 -48.40 -43.55
N PHE A 70 -9.77 -47.20 -43.29
CA PHE A 70 -8.41 -46.95 -42.86
C PHE A 70 -8.39 -45.88 -41.77
N LEU A 71 -7.66 -46.15 -40.68
CA LEU A 71 -7.45 -45.18 -39.60
C LEU A 71 -6.32 -44.23 -40.01
N MET A 72 -6.63 -42.94 -40.11
CA MET A 72 -5.72 -41.87 -40.51
C MET A 72 -4.89 -41.30 -39.34
N THR A 73 -4.86 -42.02 -38.21
CA THR A 73 -4.10 -41.70 -36.99
C THR A 73 -3.03 -42.77 -36.78
N ASP A 74 -1.82 -42.38 -36.40
CA ASP A 74 -0.76 -43.33 -36.07
C ASP A 74 -1.17 -44.17 -34.84
N PRO A 75 -1.32 -45.51 -34.97
CA PRO A 75 -1.84 -46.34 -33.89
C PRO A 75 -0.87 -46.53 -32.72
N ALA A 76 0.42 -46.22 -32.89
CA ALA A 76 1.45 -46.58 -31.90
C ALA A 76 1.54 -45.63 -30.70
N SER A 77 0.96 -44.43 -30.78
CA SER A 77 1.03 -43.42 -29.72
C SER A 77 -0.02 -42.33 -29.95
N VAL A 78 -1.28 -42.68 -29.80
CA VAL A 78 -2.42 -41.75 -29.99
C VAL A 78 -2.50 -40.82 -28.78
N ASN A 79 -2.53 -39.51 -29.05
CA ASN A 79 -2.82 -38.52 -28.03
C ASN A 79 -4.22 -38.82 -27.43
N ARG A 80 -4.33 -38.87 -26.10
CA ARG A 80 -5.57 -39.17 -25.37
C ARG A 80 -6.74 -38.22 -25.68
N TYR A 81 -6.41 -37.06 -26.22
CA TYR A 81 -7.35 -36.00 -26.60
C TYR A 81 -7.56 -35.91 -28.13
N ALA A 82 -7.00 -36.84 -28.91
CA ALA A 82 -7.12 -36.85 -30.36
C ALA A 82 -8.51 -37.30 -30.83
N ASN A 83 -8.94 -36.77 -31.98
CA ASN A 83 -10.05 -37.36 -32.71
C ASN A 83 -9.54 -38.60 -33.47
N LEU A 84 -10.40 -39.60 -33.63
CA LEU A 84 -10.12 -40.77 -34.46
C LEU A 84 -10.66 -40.54 -35.86
N GLU A 85 -9.77 -40.42 -36.83
CA GLU A 85 -10.12 -40.12 -38.22
C GLU A 85 -10.08 -41.38 -39.08
N PHE A 86 -11.17 -41.67 -39.78
CA PHE A 86 -11.27 -42.80 -40.69
C PHE A 86 -11.56 -42.34 -42.10
N GLU A 87 -10.84 -42.93 -43.05
CA GLU A 87 -11.08 -42.77 -44.48
C GLU A 87 -11.55 -44.09 -45.07
N PHE A 88 -12.51 -44.02 -45.98
CA PHE A 88 -13.14 -45.16 -46.63
C PHE A 88 -12.83 -45.15 -48.13
N SER A 89 -12.61 -46.34 -48.70
CA SER A 89 -12.31 -46.49 -50.12
C SER A 89 -13.51 -46.22 -51.02
N GLU A 90 -14.72 -46.33 -50.48
CA GLU A 90 -16.00 -46.12 -51.17
C GLU A 90 -16.95 -45.25 -50.33
N ARG A 91 -18.01 -44.74 -50.96
CA ARG A 91 -19.03 -43.92 -50.27
C ARG A 91 -19.88 -44.79 -49.33
N MET A 92 -19.95 -44.40 -48.06
CA MET A 92 -20.61 -45.18 -47.00
C MET A 92 -22.04 -44.71 -46.72
N ASP A 93 -22.90 -45.62 -46.25
CA ASP A 93 -24.13 -45.25 -45.57
C ASP A 93 -23.80 -44.81 -44.14
N LEU A 94 -23.94 -43.52 -43.88
CA LEU A 94 -23.55 -42.86 -42.64
C LEU A 94 -24.20 -43.51 -41.41
N ALA A 95 -25.51 -43.79 -41.46
CA ALA A 95 -26.25 -44.31 -40.32
C ALA A 95 -25.79 -45.72 -39.95
N THR A 96 -25.44 -46.53 -40.96
CA THR A 96 -24.96 -47.89 -40.72
C THR A 96 -23.56 -47.90 -40.13
N VAL A 97 -22.67 -47.01 -40.57
CA VAL A 97 -21.32 -46.89 -40.01
C VAL A 97 -21.38 -46.40 -38.56
N GLU A 98 -22.16 -45.36 -38.28
CA GLU A 98 -22.31 -44.81 -36.93
C GLU A 98 -22.94 -45.83 -35.96
N GLY A 99 -23.97 -46.54 -36.40
CA GLY A 99 -24.67 -47.54 -35.59
C GLY A 99 -23.87 -48.81 -35.33
N ASN A 100 -22.79 -49.06 -36.08
CA ASN A 100 -21.96 -50.26 -35.98
C ASN A 100 -20.53 -49.98 -35.49
N LEU A 101 -20.14 -48.73 -35.23
CA LEU A 101 -18.85 -48.44 -34.60
C LEU A 101 -18.91 -48.76 -33.10
N THR A 102 -17.93 -49.49 -32.60
CA THR A 102 -17.69 -49.67 -31.17
C THR A 102 -16.23 -49.43 -30.83
N VAL A 103 -15.97 -48.70 -29.74
CA VAL A 103 -14.64 -48.49 -29.20
C VAL A 103 -14.58 -49.10 -27.80
N LEU A 104 -13.69 -50.06 -27.61
CA LEU A 104 -13.57 -50.87 -26.40
C LEU A 104 -12.19 -50.69 -25.78
N ASP A 105 -12.12 -50.49 -24.46
CA ASP A 105 -10.83 -50.52 -23.73
C ASP A 105 -10.27 -51.94 -23.59
N SER A 106 -9.08 -52.11 -23.00
CA SER A 106 -8.46 -53.44 -22.80
C SER A 106 -9.31 -54.38 -21.93
N GLY A 107 -10.17 -53.81 -21.09
CA GLY A 107 -11.17 -54.51 -20.29
C GLY A 107 -12.45 -54.88 -21.05
N SER A 108 -12.51 -54.61 -22.36
CA SER A 108 -13.70 -54.76 -23.22
C SER A 108 -14.90 -53.91 -22.79
N ASN A 109 -14.67 -52.78 -22.12
CA ASN A 109 -15.72 -51.84 -21.76
C ASN A 109 -15.86 -50.78 -22.87
N PRO A 110 -17.09 -50.42 -23.27
CA PRO A 110 -17.32 -49.33 -24.20
C PRO A 110 -16.94 -47.98 -23.59
N LEU A 111 -16.60 -47.02 -24.45
CA LEU A 111 -16.40 -45.63 -24.03
C LEU A 111 -17.66 -45.08 -23.33
N PRO A 112 -17.49 -44.23 -22.30
CA PRO A 112 -18.62 -43.64 -21.58
C PRO A 112 -19.41 -42.67 -22.47
N GLY A 113 -20.74 -42.65 -22.29
CA GLY A 113 -21.65 -41.76 -23.01
C GLY A 113 -22.65 -42.52 -23.91
N PRO A 114 -23.50 -41.81 -24.66
CA PRO A 114 -24.43 -42.43 -25.59
C PRO A 114 -23.74 -43.04 -26.81
N GLY A 115 -24.34 -44.08 -27.40
CA GLY A 115 -23.85 -44.70 -28.63
C GLY A 115 -22.46 -45.33 -28.46
N ALA A 116 -21.56 -45.05 -29.41
CA ALA A 116 -20.17 -45.49 -29.38
C ALA A 116 -19.28 -44.74 -28.37
N GLY A 117 -19.86 -43.85 -27.54
CA GLY A 117 -19.14 -43.04 -26.56
C GLY A 117 -18.46 -41.79 -27.14
N GLY A 118 -18.95 -41.29 -28.28
CA GLY A 118 -18.48 -40.07 -28.92
C GLY A 118 -19.49 -39.49 -29.92
N THR A 119 -19.07 -38.43 -30.62
CA THR A 119 -19.81 -37.81 -31.71
C THR A 119 -19.16 -38.12 -33.06
N PHE A 120 -19.98 -38.25 -34.10
CA PHE A 120 -19.53 -38.50 -35.45
C PHE A 120 -19.63 -37.23 -36.28
N ARG A 121 -18.58 -36.96 -37.06
CA ARG A 121 -18.53 -35.85 -38.00
C ARG A 121 -18.04 -36.33 -39.36
N TRP A 122 -18.94 -36.34 -40.33
CA TRP A 122 -18.63 -36.68 -41.71
C TRP A 122 -18.08 -35.47 -42.45
N VAL A 123 -16.83 -35.55 -42.88
CA VAL A 123 -16.19 -34.54 -43.76
C VAL A 123 -16.63 -34.76 -45.20
N SER A 124 -16.82 -36.02 -45.58
CA SER A 124 -17.43 -36.46 -46.83
C SER A 124 -18.05 -37.83 -46.60
N PRO A 125 -18.88 -38.39 -47.51
CA PRO A 125 -19.36 -39.77 -47.39
C PRO A 125 -18.26 -40.85 -47.35
N ARG A 126 -16.99 -40.46 -47.53
CA ARG A 126 -15.81 -41.32 -47.47
C ARG A 126 -14.90 -41.02 -46.29
N LYS A 127 -15.23 -40.06 -45.44
CA LYS A 127 -14.34 -39.62 -44.38
C LYS A 127 -15.12 -39.20 -43.15
N VAL A 128 -14.90 -39.90 -42.04
CA VAL A 128 -15.55 -39.64 -40.76
C VAL A 128 -14.51 -39.37 -39.69
N ILE A 129 -14.83 -38.43 -38.82
CA ILE A 129 -14.05 -38.11 -37.63
C ILE A 129 -14.92 -38.48 -36.44
N PHE A 130 -14.44 -39.38 -35.61
CA PHE A 130 -15.05 -39.76 -34.35
C PHE A 130 -14.36 -39.00 -33.20
N ASP A 131 -15.15 -38.25 -32.45
CA ASP A 131 -14.70 -37.41 -31.35
C ASP A 131 -15.27 -37.94 -30.02
N PRO A 132 -14.45 -38.60 -29.18
CA PRO A 132 -14.89 -39.13 -27.89
C PRO A 132 -15.49 -38.05 -26.98
N TYR A 133 -16.54 -38.36 -26.19
CA TYR A 133 -17.12 -37.37 -25.26
C TYR A 133 -16.23 -37.05 -24.05
N LYS A 134 -15.20 -37.86 -23.81
CA LYS A 134 -14.20 -37.69 -22.75
C LYS A 134 -12.83 -38.09 -23.29
N GLU A 135 -11.79 -37.57 -22.66
CA GLU A 135 -10.42 -38.05 -22.88
C GLU A 135 -10.34 -39.58 -22.79
N LEU A 136 -9.55 -40.19 -23.67
CA LEU A 136 -9.21 -41.60 -23.56
C LEU A 136 -8.37 -41.82 -22.28
N LYS A 137 -8.44 -43.03 -21.72
CA LYS A 137 -7.64 -43.41 -20.54
C LYS A 137 -6.15 -43.34 -20.86
N ASP A 138 -5.33 -43.24 -19.82
CA ASP A 138 -3.88 -43.17 -19.95
C ASP A 138 -3.19 -44.53 -19.97
N ASP A 139 -2.15 -44.61 -20.82
CA ASP A 139 -1.38 -45.84 -21.09
C ASP A 139 -2.31 -47.04 -21.40
N GLU A 140 -3.39 -46.79 -22.13
CA GLU A 140 -4.46 -47.75 -22.39
C GLU A 140 -4.52 -48.16 -23.87
N SER A 141 -4.73 -49.46 -24.11
CA SER A 141 -4.97 -49.99 -25.44
C SER A 141 -6.47 -50.04 -25.75
N TYR A 142 -6.87 -49.54 -26.92
CA TYR A 142 -8.25 -49.57 -27.40
C TYR A 142 -8.40 -50.41 -28.67
N GLN A 143 -9.51 -51.15 -28.73
CA GLN A 143 -9.98 -51.84 -29.93
C GLN A 143 -11.15 -51.06 -30.53
N ILE A 144 -11.00 -50.68 -31.79
CA ILE A 144 -12.02 -49.98 -32.57
C ILE A 144 -12.57 -50.97 -33.60
N GLN A 145 -13.88 -51.16 -33.62
CA GLN A 145 -14.53 -52.15 -34.47
C GLN A 145 -15.68 -51.53 -35.25
N PHE A 146 -15.69 -51.72 -36.56
CA PHE A 146 -16.87 -51.55 -37.41
C PHE A 146 -17.56 -52.91 -37.54
N GLY A 147 -18.75 -53.05 -36.97
CA GLY A 147 -19.57 -54.25 -37.09
C GLY A 147 -19.92 -54.57 -38.55
N ALA A 148 -20.24 -55.84 -38.83
CA ALA A 148 -20.55 -56.33 -40.18
C ALA A 148 -21.77 -55.65 -40.85
N GLY A 149 -22.55 -54.87 -40.09
CA GLY A 149 -23.66 -54.05 -40.60
C GLY A 149 -23.25 -52.73 -41.23
N ALA A 150 -21.98 -52.30 -41.13
CA ALA A 150 -21.47 -51.10 -41.81
C ALA A 150 -21.27 -51.37 -43.31
N HIS A 151 -21.98 -50.64 -44.17
CA HIS A 151 -21.97 -50.87 -45.62
C HIS A 151 -21.93 -49.58 -46.45
N THR A 152 -21.60 -49.72 -47.74
CA THR A 152 -21.65 -48.63 -48.73
C THR A 152 -23.08 -48.14 -48.97
N GLU A 153 -23.25 -46.99 -49.63
CA GLU A 153 -24.58 -46.54 -50.11
C GLU A 153 -25.25 -47.59 -51.03
N ASP A 154 -24.46 -48.45 -51.68
CA ASP A 154 -24.91 -49.54 -52.55
C ASP A 154 -25.16 -50.89 -51.81
N GLY A 155 -24.88 -50.93 -50.50
CA GLY A 155 -25.15 -52.09 -49.64
C GLY A 155 -23.99 -53.10 -49.51
N ASP A 156 -22.81 -52.80 -50.03
CA ASP A 156 -21.63 -53.65 -49.90
C ASP A 156 -20.94 -53.45 -48.54
N SER A 157 -20.69 -54.53 -47.80
CA SER A 157 -20.02 -54.47 -46.49
C SER A 157 -18.52 -54.16 -46.59
N LEU A 158 -17.97 -53.56 -45.53
CA LEU A 158 -16.51 -53.44 -45.36
C LEU A 158 -15.82 -54.82 -45.34
N ILE A 159 -14.65 -54.93 -45.97
CA ILE A 159 -13.84 -56.15 -45.91
C ILE A 159 -13.42 -56.46 -44.47
N ALA A 160 -13.40 -57.75 -44.11
CA ALA A 160 -13.17 -58.18 -42.73
C ALA A 160 -11.82 -57.70 -42.13
N SER A 161 -10.78 -57.56 -42.97
CA SER A 161 -9.46 -57.07 -42.56
C SER A 161 -9.43 -55.59 -42.19
N SER A 162 -10.43 -54.81 -42.59
CA SER A 162 -10.52 -53.37 -42.32
C SER A 162 -11.62 -53.01 -41.32
N GLN A 163 -12.15 -54.01 -40.60
CA GLN A 163 -13.19 -53.81 -39.60
C GLN A 163 -12.61 -53.56 -38.20
N ASN A 164 -11.35 -53.90 -37.94
CA ASN A 164 -10.76 -53.82 -36.62
C ASN A 164 -9.47 -53.00 -36.65
N PHE A 165 -9.37 -52.03 -35.75
CA PHE A 165 -8.17 -51.22 -35.54
C PHE A 165 -7.78 -51.27 -34.06
N SER A 166 -6.48 -51.23 -33.80
CA SER A 166 -5.92 -51.13 -32.45
C SER A 166 -5.18 -49.82 -32.33
N ILE A 167 -5.39 -49.11 -31.24
CA ILE A 167 -4.61 -47.92 -30.90
C ILE A 167 -4.10 -48.04 -29.47
N ASP A 168 -2.92 -47.49 -29.22
CA ASP A 168 -2.37 -47.32 -27.88
C ASP A 168 -2.32 -45.83 -27.55
N THR A 169 -2.81 -45.48 -26.36
CA THR A 169 -2.87 -44.11 -25.91
C THR A 169 -1.65 -43.71 -25.09
N GLU A 170 -1.28 -42.44 -25.16
CA GLU A 170 -0.13 -41.94 -24.43
C GLU A 170 -0.34 -41.92 -22.90
N PRO A 171 0.72 -42.14 -22.11
CA PRO A 171 0.65 -42.04 -20.64
C PRO A 171 0.40 -40.60 -20.16
N SER A 172 -0.12 -40.46 -18.94
CA SER A 172 -0.24 -39.18 -18.25
C SER A 172 0.94 -38.96 -17.29
N PHE A 173 1.44 -37.73 -17.20
CA PHE A 173 2.61 -37.39 -16.36
C PHE A 173 2.21 -36.57 -15.14
N ALA A 174 1.35 -37.12 -14.30
CA ALA A 174 1.02 -36.49 -13.01
C ALA A 174 2.27 -36.37 -12.13
N MET A 175 2.47 -35.21 -11.52
CA MET A 175 3.63 -34.93 -10.69
C MET A 175 3.24 -34.24 -9.39
N THR A 176 3.83 -34.68 -8.28
CA THR A 176 3.65 -34.07 -6.95
C THR A 176 4.99 -33.59 -6.42
N HIS A 177 4.98 -32.47 -5.69
CA HIS A 177 6.19 -31.80 -5.24
C HIS A 177 6.13 -31.53 -3.73
N GLU A 178 7.23 -31.76 -3.05
CA GLU A 178 7.45 -31.37 -1.66
C GLU A 178 8.78 -30.64 -1.52
N ILE A 179 8.79 -29.52 -0.80
CA ILE A 179 10.01 -28.81 -0.44
C ILE A 179 10.18 -28.82 1.08
N ASN A 180 11.24 -29.45 1.57
CA ASN A 180 11.47 -29.69 3.00
C ASN A 180 10.23 -30.26 3.74
N GLY A 181 9.47 -31.14 3.08
CA GLY A 181 8.25 -31.78 3.61
C GLY A 181 6.96 -30.95 3.49
N TYR A 182 6.99 -29.79 2.83
CA TYR A 182 5.78 -29.02 2.51
C TYR A 182 5.34 -29.27 1.06
N THR A 183 4.10 -29.71 0.86
CA THR A 183 3.53 -29.92 -0.47
C THR A 183 3.40 -28.61 -1.25
N VAL A 184 3.98 -28.56 -2.45
CA VAL A 184 3.93 -27.42 -3.40
C VAL A 184 2.98 -27.74 -4.55
N GLY A 185 2.38 -26.73 -5.18
CA GLY A 185 1.43 -26.92 -6.28
C GLY A 185 0.01 -27.32 -5.84
N SER A 186 -0.28 -27.22 -4.54
CA SER A 186 -1.62 -27.39 -3.99
C SER A 186 -2.44 -26.10 -4.14
N ASN A 187 -3.65 -26.04 -3.55
CA ASN A 187 -4.44 -24.81 -3.45
C ASN A 187 -3.93 -23.83 -2.37
N ARG A 188 -2.78 -24.12 -1.74
CA ARG A 188 -2.11 -23.29 -0.75
C ARG A 188 -0.67 -23.02 -1.19
N GLY A 189 -0.25 -21.76 -1.19
CA GLY A 189 1.13 -21.38 -1.46
C GLY A 189 2.07 -21.80 -0.31
N VAL A 190 3.36 -21.98 -0.62
CA VAL A 190 4.40 -22.36 0.36
C VAL A 190 5.41 -21.21 0.50
N SER A 191 5.70 -20.81 1.74
CA SER A 191 6.72 -19.81 2.07
C SER A 191 7.71 -20.34 3.11
N LEU A 192 9.01 -20.34 2.79
CA LEU A 192 10.05 -20.91 3.65
C LEU A 192 11.10 -19.87 4.07
N SER A 193 11.23 -19.63 5.38
CA SER A 193 12.27 -18.75 5.91
C SER A 193 13.67 -19.35 5.75
N GLN A 194 14.61 -18.56 5.24
CA GLN A 194 16.03 -18.90 5.11
C GLN A 194 16.67 -19.24 6.47
N GLY A 195 16.21 -18.61 7.56
CA GLY A 195 16.75 -18.86 8.90
C GLY A 195 16.43 -20.26 9.43
N SER A 196 15.26 -20.81 9.10
CA SER A 196 14.84 -22.16 9.51
C SER A 196 15.09 -23.23 8.45
N ASN A 197 15.25 -22.83 7.19
CA ASN A 197 15.47 -23.72 6.04
C ASN A 197 16.71 -23.26 5.26
N PRO A 198 17.93 -23.34 5.83
CA PRO A 198 19.14 -22.87 5.15
C PRO A 198 19.48 -23.68 3.89
N THR A 199 19.03 -24.93 3.83
CA THR A 199 19.09 -25.82 2.67
C THR A 199 17.69 -26.17 2.22
N LEU A 200 17.48 -26.22 0.91
CA LEU A 200 16.19 -26.56 0.31
C LEU A 200 16.32 -27.84 -0.51
N THR A 201 15.62 -28.87 -0.04
CA THR A 201 15.53 -30.17 -0.70
C THR A 201 14.15 -30.31 -1.33
N LEU A 202 14.13 -30.36 -2.67
CA LEU A 202 12.95 -30.63 -3.47
C LEU A 202 12.83 -32.14 -3.67
N THR A 203 11.71 -32.72 -3.25
CA THR A 203 11.32 -34.10 -3.53
C THR A 203 10.15 -34.07 -4.49
N SER A 204 10.30 -34.71 -5.64
CA SER A 204 9.24 -34.80 -6.64
C SER A 204 8.97 -36.24 -7.02
N THR A 205 7.69 -36.59 -7.15
CA THR A 205 7.25 -37.91 -7.57
C THR A 205 6.48 -37.81 -8.88
N LEU A 206 6.90 -38.59 -9.88
CA LEU A 206 6.39 -38.61 -11.24
C LEU A 206 5.70 -39.96 -11.53
N ALA A 207 4.46 -39.92 -12.00
CA ALA A 207 3.76 -41.08 -12.56
C ALA A 207 4.30 -41.45 -13.95
N HIS A 208 4.21 -42.74 -14.32
CA HIS A 208 4.68 -43.29 -15.60
C HIS A 208 6.14 -42.94 -15.94
N TYR A 209 6.99 -42.85 -14.92
CA TYR A 209 8.40 -42.49 -15.06
C TYR A 209 9.17 -43.46 -15.98
N ASP A 210 8.73 -44.72 -16.07
CA ASP A 210 9.30 -45.76 -16.94
C ASP A 210 9.13 -45.46 -18.44
N LYS A 211 8.20 -44.57 -18.81
CA LYS A 211 7.96 -44.13 -20.20
C LYS A 211 8.78 -42.90 -20.59
N VAL A 212 9.51 -42.30 -19.65
CA VAL A 212 10.26 -41.04 -19.85
C VAL A 212 11.68 -41.34 -20.31
N GLU A 213 12.11 -40.75 -21.42
CA GLU A 213 13.49 -40.86 -21.91
C GLU A 213 14.43 -39.90 -21.16
N LYS A 214 13.99 -38.66 -20.94
CA LYS A 214 14.76 -37.63 -20.26
C LYS A 214 13.89 -36.75 -19.38
N LEU A 215 14.37 -36.47 -18.17
CA LEU A 215 13.74 -35.55 -17.23
C LEU A 215 14.73 -34.47 -16.81
N THR A 216 14.35 -33.21 -17.00
CA THR A 216 15.16 -32.04 -16.61
C THR A 216 14.36 -31.14 -15.68
N LEU A 217 14.99 -30.63 -14.63
CA LEU A 217 14.46 -29.58 -13.76
C LEU A 217 15.19 -28.28 -14.08
N SER A 218 14.43 -27.20 -14.25
CA SER A 218 14.95 -25.91 -14.71
C SER A 218 14.33 -24.73 -13.97
N THR A 219 15.10 -23.64 -13.85
CA THR A 219 14.63 -22.31 -13.48
C THR A 219 14.13 -21.55 -14.72
N LEU A 220 13.26 -20.55 -14.54
CA LEU A 220 12.77 -19.74 -15.66
C LEU A 220 13.88 -18.98 -16.42
N ASP A 221 14.97 -18.64 -15.75
CA ASP A 221 16.13 -17.94 -16.34
C ASP A 221 17.16 -18.87 -17.02
N GLY A 222 16.89 -20.18 -17.06
CA GLY A 222 17.60 -21.14 -17.90
C GLY A 222 18.60 -22.08 -17.19
N THR A 223 18.80 -21.94 -15.88
CA THR A 223 19.61 -22.91 -15.12
C THR A 223 18.89 -24.26 -15.08
N SER A 224 19.57 -25.36 -15.41
CA SER A 224 18.94 -26.67 -15.56
C SER A 224 19.79 -27.80 -14.99
N VAL A 225 19.15 -28.81 -14.39
CA VAL A 225 19.77 -30.06 -13.96
C VAL A 225 19.04 -31.25 -14.58
N GLU A 226 19.79 -32.19 -15.13
CA GLU A 226 19.26 -33.45 -15.62
C GLU A 226 19.07 -34.42 -14.44
N LEU A 227 17.86 -34.97 -14.31
CA LEU A 227 17.50 -35.89 -13.23
C LEU A 227 17.51 -37.35 -13.70
N CYS A 228 17.22 -37.58 -14.98
CA CYS A 228 17.43 -38.86 -15.65
C CYS A 228 17.70 -38.64 -17.15
N SER A 229 18.45 -39.57 -17.75
CA SER A 229 18.66 -39.65 -19.21
C SER A 229 18.75 -41.10 -19.65
N ASN A 230 18.32 -41.35 -20.90
CA ASN A 230 18.21 -42.68 -21.50
C ASN A 230 17.26 -43.61 -20.71
N GLY A 231 16.17 -43.04 -20.17
CA GLY A 231 15.21 -43.74 -19.33
C GLY A 231 15.32 -43.37 -17.85
N CYS A 232 14.18 -43.10 -17.21
CA CYS A 232 14.08 -42.91 -15.77
C CYS A 232 13.91 -44.27 -15.05
N SER A 233 14.77 -44.59 -14.07
CA SER A 233 14.71 -45.86 -13.30
C SER A 233 13.91 -45.79 -12.00
N THR A 234 13.56 -44.58 -11.56
CA THR A 234 12.77 -44.29 -10.35
C THR A 234 11.76 -43.20 -10.65
N GLY A 235 10.61 -43.24 -9.96
CA GLY A 235 9.61 -42.17 -10.02
C GLY A 235 9.84 -41.05 -9.02
N THR A 236 10.73 -41.23 -8.03
CA THR A 236 11.01 -40.21 -7.01
C THR A 236 12.40 -39.61 -7.20
N PHE A 237 12.45 -38.29 -7.26
CA PHE A 237 13.65 -37.49 -7.46
C PHE A 237 13.85 -36.55 -6.27
N VAL A 238 15.04 -36.58 -5.67
CA VAL A 238 15.41 -35.71 -4.55
C VAL A 238 16.56 -34.82 -5.00
N THR A 239 16.35 -33.50 -4.97
CA THR A 239 17.29 -32.50 -5.44
C THR A 239 17.57 -31.48 -4.35
N ASP A 240 18.83 -31.36 -3.93
CA ASP A 240 19.29 -30.18 -3.20
C ASP A 240 19.47 -29.04 -4.21
N LEU A 241 18.63 -28.01 -4.08
CA LEU A 241 18.57 -26.92 -5.07
C LEU A 241 19.89 -26.13 -5.13
N ALA A 242 20.57 -25.94 -4.00
CA ALA A 242 21.83 -25.21 -3.97
C ALA A 242 22.96 -26.03 -4.61
N ALA A 243 23.06 -27.31 -4.26
CA ALA A 243 24.06 -28.22 -4.83
C ALA A 243 23.86 -28.44 -6.34
N ALA A 244 22.61 -28.35 -6.82
CA ALA A 244 22.27 -28.44 -8.24
C ALA A 244 22.50 -27.12 -9.01
N GLY A 245 23.06 -26.09 -8.38
CA GLY A 245 23.31 -24.78 -9.01
C GLY A 245 22.07 -23.89 -9.15
N MET A 246 20.91 -24.31 -8.63
CA MET A 246 19.64 -23.59 -8.67
C MET A 246 19.32 -22.99 -7.30
N SER A 247 20.30 -22.29 -6.71
CA SER A 247 20.16 -21.70 -5.37
C SER A 247 18.97 -20.75 -5.31
N PRO A 248 17.96 -20.99 -4.45
CA PRO A 248 16.78 -20.13 -4.38
C PRO A 248 17.11 -18.72 -3.90
N THR A 249 16.43 -17.74 -4.46
CA THR A 249 16.60 -16.32 -4.14
C THR A 249 15.51 -15.83 -3.19
N ASN A 250 15.71 -14.65 -2.59
CA ASN A 250 14.69 -14.03 -1.75
C ASN A 250 13.51 -13.56 -2.62
N GLY A 251 12.33 -14.12 -2.41
CA GLY A 251 11.13 -13.87 -3.22
C GLY A 251 10.52 -15.16 -3.76
N GLY A 252 9.85 -15.04 -4.91
CA GLY A 252 9.27 -16.17 -5.62
C GLY A 252 10.33 -16.96 -6.39
N ASN A 253 10.24 -18.29 -6.31
CA ASN A 253 11.18 -19.21 -6.98
C ASN A 253 10.39 -20.16 -7.90
N PRO A 254 10.10 -19.75 -9.14
CA PRO A 254 9.44 -20.59 -10.12
C PRO A 254 10.44 -21.58 -10.74
N LEU A 255 10.08 -22.87 -10.68
CA LEU A 255 10.81 -23.97 -11.30
C LEU A 255 9.87 -24.76 -12.19
N PHE A 256 10.43 -25.48 -13.16
CA PHE A 256 9.65 -26.36 -14.01
C PHE A 256 10.42 -27.62 -14.40
N TYR A 257 9.67 -28.68 -14.64
CA TYR A 257 10.13 -29.93 -15.19
C TYR A 257 9.85 -29.97 -16.69
N LYS A 258 10.85 -30.36 -17.48
CA LYS A 258 10.70 -30.77 -18.87
C LYS A 258 10.82 -32.30 -18.93
N ILE A 259 9.74 -32.94 -19.37
CA ILE A 259 9.62 -34.39 -19.53
C ILE A 259 9.69 -34.67 -21.03
N GLU A 260 10.66 -35.45 -21.47
CA GLU A 260 10.85 -35.79 -22.88
C GLU A 260 10.70 -37.29 -23.09
N LEU A 261 9.90 -37.65 -24.08
CA LEU A 261 9.60 -39.02 -24.46
C LEU A 261 10.50 -39.50 -25.61
N PRO A 262 10.65 -40.83 -25.80
CA PRO A 262 11.41 -41.41 -26.92
C PRO A 262 10.98 -40.95 -28.31
N ASN A 263 9.73 -40.53 -28.46
CA ASN A 263 9.18 -40.00 -29.71
C ASN A 263 9.48 -38.49 -29.91
N GLY A 264 10.22 -37.85 -29.00
CA GLY A 264 10.58 -36.44 -29.03
C GLY A 264 9.50 -35.49 -28.47
N ARG A 265 8.35 -36.01 -28.03
CA ARG A 265 7.30 -35.17 -27.39
C ARG A 265 7.74 -34.72 -26.01
N LYS A 266 7.30 -33.50 -25.65
CA LYS A 266 7.67 -32.77 -24.45
C LYS A 266 6.43 -32.39 -23.65
N TYR A 267 6.53 -32.57 -22.34
CA TYR A 267 5.54 -32.15 -21.35
C TYR A 267 6.20 -31.29 -20.29
N TYR A 268 5.44 -30.32 -19.77
CA TYR A 268 5.93 -29.33 -18.82
C TYR A 268 5.08 -29.35 -17.56
N LYS A 269 5.72 -29.38 -16.39
CA LYS A 269 5.08 -29.30 -15.07
C LYS A 269 5.75 -28.23 -14.24
N GLN A 270 5.00 -27.31 -13.64
CA GLN A 270 5.57 -26.20 -12.88
C GLN A 270 5.42 -26.40 -11.38
N LEU A 271 6.30 -25.77 -10.61
CA LEU A 271 6.11 -25.51 -9.20
C LEU A 271 6.67 -24.15 -8.83
N THR A 272 6.13 -23.53 -7.78
CA THR A 272 6.64 -22.25 -7.29
C THR A 272 6.45 -22.16 -5.79
N PHE A 273 7.45 -21.60 -5.11
CA PHE A 273 7.41 -21.34 -3.67
C PHE A 273 8.12 -20.02 -3.37
N ASN A 274 7.77 -19.41 -2.24
CA ASN A 274 8.47 -18.24 -1.72
C ASN A 274 9.58 -18.69 -0.77
N TYR A 275 10.73 -18.04 -0.85
CA TYR A 275 11.87 -18.30 0.02
C TYR A 275 12.56 -17.00 0.43
N GLY A 276 13.23 -16.98 1.58
CA GLY A 276 14.10 -15.87 1.97
C GLY A 276 13.85 -15.33 3.37
N LYS A 277 14.06 -14.03 3.56
CA LYS A 277 13.84 -13.35 4.84
C LYS A 277 12.41 -12.82 4.89
N PHE A 278 11.73 -13.01 6.00
CA PHE A 278 10.34 -12.60 6.16
C PHE A 278 10.17 -11.67 7.37
N SER A 279 9.17 -10.79 7.33
CA SER A 279 8.83 -9.98 8.50
C SER A 279 8.28 -10.85 9.63
N ALA A 280 8.63 -10.55 10.88
CA ALA A 280 8.06 -11.25 12.04
C ALA A 280 6.61 -10.82 12.33
N ASN A 281 6.19 -9.64 11.87
CA ASN A 281 4.85 -9.09 12.09
C ASN A 281 4.33 -8.42 10.81
N PRO A 282 3.70 -9.18 9.88
CA PRO A 282 3.28 -8.64 8.58
C PRO A 282 2.17 -7.57 8.64
N ASN A 283 1.41 -7.53 9.74
CA ASN A 283 0.31 -6.58 9.95
C ASN A 283 0.75 -5.33 10.74
N GLY A 284 2.00 -5.32 11.21
CA GLY A 284 2.55 -4.23 12.00
C GLY A 284 3.29 -3.18 11.18
N ILE A 285 3.64 -2.10 11.86
CA ILE A 285 4.61 -1.11 11.37
C ILE A 285 5.98 -1.78 11.26
N GLN A 286 6.60 -1.63 10.10
CA GLN A 286 7.93 -2.15 9.79
C GLN A 286 8.98 -1.06 10.01
N SER A 287 9.99 -1.36 10.83
CA SER A 287 11.13 -0.46 11.05
C SER A 287 12.00 -0.32 9.80
N ASP A 288 12.69 0.82 9.70
CA ASP A 288 13.78 1.03 8.73
C ASP A 288 13.33 0.93 7.27
N ILE A 289 12.06 1.26 7.00
CA ILE A 289 11.50 1.27 5.64
C ILE A 289 11.69 2.63 4.97
N GLY A 290 11.79 3.72 5.73
CA GLY A 290 11.80 5.06 5.16
C GLY A 290 12.80 6.01 5.80
N ALA A 291 13.06 7.07 5.06
CA ALA A 291 13.75 8.27 5.50
C ALA A 291 12.97 9.49 5.01
N ALA A 292 12.86 10.51 5.87
CA ALA A 292 12.13 11.72 5.58
C ALA A 292 13.00 12.96 5.78
N VAL A 293 12.83 13.93 4.90
CA VAL A 293 13.38 15.28 5.03
C VAL A 293 12.24 16.27 4.91
N LEU A 294 12.02 17.05 5.96
CA LEU A 294 11.08 18.15 6.00
C LEU A 294 11.87 19.43 5.73
N ASP A 295 11.84 19.90 4.49
CA ASP A 295 12.52 21.14 4.10
C ASP A 295 11.96 22.35 4.87
N ASN A 296 12.86 23.22 5.31
CA ASN A 296 12.59 24.52 5.88
C ASN A 296 11.62 25.38 5.05
N SER A 297 11.82 25.46 3.73
CA SER A 297 11.12 26.45 2.91
C SER A 297 9.65 26.11 2.64
N GLN A 298 9.23 24.87 2.89
CA GLN A 298 7.89 24.38 2.60
C GLN A 298 7.31 23.59 3.78
N MET A 299 7.89 22.44 4.10
CA MET A 299 7.24 21.50 5.03
C MET A 299 7.31 21.98 6.48
N MET A 300 8.39 22.67 6.87
CA MET A 300 8.45 23.30 8.20
C MET A 300 7.47 24.46 8.32
N GLU A 301 7.21 25.20 7.23
CA GLU A 301 6.14 26.21 7.21
C GLU A 301 4.75 25.56 7.36
N VAL A 302 4.49 24.42 6.69
CA VAL A 302 3.23 23.66 6.87
C VAL A 302 3.00 23.31 8.35
N ILE A 303 4.01 22.76 9.04
CA ILE A 303 3.92 22.44 10.48
C ILE A 303 3.63 23.68 11.32
N SER A 304 4.30 24.79 11.00
CA SER A 304 4.13 26.05 11.71
C SER A 304 2.68 26.56 11.55
N ARG A 305 2.13 26.55 10.33
CA ARG A 305 0.73 26.94 10.05
C ARG A 305 -0.30 26.03 10.72
N ILE A 306 -0.01 24.74 10.88
CA ILE A 306 -0.88 23.81 11.65
C ILE A 306 -0.98 24.30 13.10
N PHE A 307 0.13 24.68 13.73
CA PHE A 307 0.08 25.20 15.09
C PHE A 307 -0.71 26.52 15.18
N GLU A 308 -0.52 27.45 14.24
CA GLU A 308 -1.26 28.72 14.18
C GLU A 308 -2.77 28.52 14.08
N ARG A 309 -3.20 27.62 13.18
CA ARG A 309 -4.62 27.33 12.98
C ARG A 309 -5.26 26.66 14.19
N PHE A 310 -4.49 25.85 14.92
CA PHE A 310 -4.93 25.31 16.20
C PHE A 310 -5.15 26.41 17.25
N ALA A 311 -4.22 27.37 17.37
CA ALA A 311 -4.36 28.52 18.26
C ALA A 311 -5.53 29.44 17.86
N LYS A 312 -5.81 29.55 16.55
CA LYS A 312 -6.99 30.23 15.99
C LYS A 312 -8.31 29.47 16.18
N ALA A 313 -8.27 28.29 16.81
CA ALA A 313 -9.43 27.42 17.02
C ALA A 313 -10.13 26.99 15.71
N ASP A 314 -9.38 26.88 14.60
CA ASP A 314 -9.90 26.31 13.35
C ASP A 314 -10.29 24.84 13.53
N TYR A 315 -9.64 24.14 14.47
CA TYR A 315 -9.95 22.77 14.87
C TYR A 315 -9.53 22.50 16.31
N LYS A 316 -9.96 21.36 16.84
CA LYS A 316 -9.54 20.80 18.12
C LYS A 316 -8.55 19.66 17.88
N VAL A 317 -7.74 19.39 18.89
CA VAL A 317 -6.81 18.26 18.93
C VAL A 317 -7.21 17.37 20.10
N ALA A 318 -7.53 16.10 19.85
CA ALA A 318 -8.06 15.17 20.89
C ALA A 318 -9.25 15.79 21.68
N ASN A 319 -10.16 16.44 20.95
CA ASN A 319 -11.30 17.19 21.47
C ASN A 319 -10.96 18.34 22.46
N LYS A 320 -9.70 18.76 22.52
CA LYS A 320 -9.22 19.89 23.30
C LYS A 320 -8.91 21.10 22.41
N THR A 321 -9.23 22.29 22.91
CA THR A 321 -8.80 23.56 22.31
C THR A 321 -7.39 23.92 22.77
N PHE A 322 -6.77 24.93 22.16
CA PHE A 322 -5.49 25.48 22.64
C PHE A 322 -5.53 25.83 24.13
N ASN A 323 -6.60 26.50 24.58
CA ASN A 323 -6.79 26.85 25.98
C ASN A 323 -6.97 25.62 26.87
N ASN A 324 -7.55 24.52 26.40
CA ASN A 324 -7.65 23.31 27.22
C ASN A 324 -6.26 22.72 27.53
N PHE A 325 -5.33 22.71 26.56
CA PHE A 325 -3.95 22.23 26.79
C PHE A 325 -3.18 23.16 27.72
N ALA A 326 -3.30 24.47 27.50
CA ALA A 326 -2.70 25.51 28.35
C ALA A 326 -3.08 25.38 29.84
N ASN A 327 -4.24 24.80 30.14
CA ASN A 327 -4.77 24.65 31.50
C ASN A 327 -4.76 23.21 32.01
N GLU A 328 -4.14 22.26 31.30
CA GLU A 328 -4.28 20.83 31.59
C GLU A 328 -3.52 20.39 32.86
N HIS A 329 -2.29 20.85 33.02
CA HIS A 329 -1.40 20.41 34.10
C HIS A 329 -1.59 21.25 35.35
N THR A 330 -2.60 20.96 36.17
CA THR A 330 -2.82 21.66 37.45
C THR A 330 -2.36 20.86 38.66
N SER A 331 -2.00 21.56 39.74
CA SER A 331 -1.62 21.00 41.03
C SER A 331 -2.22 21.85 42.15
N THR A 332 -2.44 21.22 43.30
CA THR A 332 -2.69 21.91 44.57
C THR A 332 -1.50 21.84 45.53
N VAL A 333 -0.49 21.02 45.20
CA VAL A 333 0.69 20.73 46.03
C VAL A 333 1.74 21.80 45.83
N ARG A 334 2.09 22.55 46.89
CA ARG A 334 3.04 23.67 46.86
C ARG A 334 4.46 23.27 47.26
N ARG A 335 5.45 24.08 46.86
CA ARG A 335 6.85 23.89 47.23
C ARG A 335 7.05 24.11 48.73
N PRO A 336 7.91 23.32 49.39
CA PRO A 336 8.42 23.67 50.71
C PRO A 336 9.04 25.07 50.71
N GLY A 337 8.55 25.97 51.57
CA GLY A 337 8.97 27.37 51.65
C GLY A 337 8.01 28.40 51.03
N CYS A 338 6.99 27.95 50.30
CA CYS A 338 5.83 28.79 49.96
C CYS A 338 4.95 29.04 51.20
N ILE A 339 4.21 30.14 51.20
CA ILE A 339 3.21 30.50 52.19
C ILE A 339 2.14 29.42 52.24
N ASP A 340 2.02 28.85 53.42
CA ASP A 340 0.93 27.94 53.74
C ASP A 340 -0.41 28.69 53.68
N SER A 341 -1.40 28.19 52.95
CA SER A 341 -2.77 28.77 52.90
C SER A 341 -3.77 27.98 53.72
N THR A 342 -3.33 26.96 54.46
CA THR A 342 -4.17 26.32 55.47
C THR A 342 -4.64 27.45 56.40
N ASP A 343 -5.95 27.57 56.61
CA ASP A 343 -6.64 28.60 57.42
C ASP A 343 -6.94 29.97 56.76
N ILE A 344 -6.97 30.07 55.43
CA ILE A 344 -7.53 31.24 54.73
C ILE A 344 -9.03 30.99 54.42
N ASP A 345 -9.89 31.13 55.44
CA ASP A 345 -11.31 30.72 55.38
C ASP A 345 -12.32 31.83 55.73
N SER A 346 -11.95 33.12 55.66
CA SER A 346 -12.90 34.23 55.90
C SER A 346 -13.05 35.14 54.68
N GLY A 347 -14.28 35.37 54.21
CA GLY A 347 -14.58 36.15 52.99
C GLY A 347 -15.85 35.71 52.27
N THR A 348 -16.12 36.23 51.07
CA THR A 348 -17.34 35.91 50.28
C THR A 348 -17.35 34.50 49.69
N ASN A 349 -16.22 33.79 49.69
CA ASN A 349 -16.12 32.40 49.22
C ASN A 349 -14.97 31.64 49.96
N PRO A 350 -15.17 31.26 51.23
CA PRO A 350 -14.08 30.85 52.12
C PRO A 350 -13.42 29.50 51.74
N SER A 351 -14.13 28.60 51.06
CA SER A 351 -13.61 27.27 50.74
C SER A 351 -12.70 27.19 49.50
N SER A 352 -12.52 28.27 48.73
CA SER A 352 -11.79 28.21 47.44
C SER A 352 -10.31 28.59 47.53
N PHE A 353 -9.84 29.19 48.63
CA PHE A 353 -8.46 29.72 48.73
C PHE A 353 -7.54 28.91 49.65
N HIS A 354 -8.08 28.00 50.48
CA HIS A 354 -7.27 27.05 51.23
C HIS A 354 -6.71 25.91 50.35
N ASN A 355 -7.41 25.54 49.26
CA ASN A 355 -7.05 24.46 48.35
C ASN A 355 -7.45 24.79 46.89
N PHE A 356 -6.79 25.78 46.29
CA PHE A 356 -6.98 26.12 44.87
C PHE A 356 -6.02 25.35 43.97
N GLN A 357 -6.48 25.07 42.74
CA GLN A 357 -5.65 24.54 41.67
C GLN A 357 -4.91 25.66 40.96
N TYR A 358 -3.65 25.40 40.60
CA TYR A 358 -2.86 26.28 39.76
C TYR A 358 -2.06 25.45 38.75
N ILE A 359 -1.67 26.07 37.65
CA ILE A 359 -0.95 25.38 36.58
C ILE A 359 0.50 25.10 37.01
N ARG A 360 0.87 23.83 37.02
CA ARG A 360 2.15 23.26 37.49
C ARG A 360 3.36 23.70 36.65
N SER A 361 3.14 24.21 35.44
CA SER A 361 4.24 24.67 34.58
C SER A 361 4.84 26.02 35.03
N TYR A 362 4.22 26.73 36.00
CA TYR A 362 4.65 28.06 36.43
C TYR A 362 5.29 28.06 37.84
N GLY A 363 6.50 28.63 37.98
CA GLY A 363 7.16 28.81 39.29
C GLY A 363 8.67 29.14 39.26
N ASN A 364 9.29 29.38 40.42
CA ASN A 364 10.70 29.81 40.55
C ASN A 364 11.69 28.72 41.05
N GLY A 365 11.54 27.45 40.62
CA GLY A 365 12.41 26.33 41.02
C GLY A 365 13.74 26.23 40.25
N THR A 366 14.83 25.88 40.93
CA THR A 366 16.15 25.56 40.34
C THR A 366 16.53 24.12 40.67
N GLY A 367 16.29 23.18 39.77
CA GLY A 367 16.62 21.75 39.96
C GLY A 367 16.34 20.91 38.71
N ALA A 368 16.78 19.64 38.74
CA ALA A 368 16.71 18.68 37.63
C ALA A 368 15.28 18.24 37.23
N TYR A 369 14.27 18.70 37.97
CA TYR A 369 12.86 18.60 37.59
C TYR A 369 12.24 19.99 37.76
N SER A 370 11.93 20.63 36.63
CA SER A 370 11.36 21.97 36.49
C SER A 370 9.86 22.01 36.84
N GLU A 371 9.49 21.44 37.99
CA GLU A 371 8.09 21.38 38.40
C GLU A 371 7.73 22.69 39.11
N GLY A 372 7.06 23.58 38.38
CA GLY A 372 6.59 24.88 38.83
C GLY A 372 5.51 24.75 39.91
N TYR A 373 5.93 24.82 41.16
CA TYR A 373 5.05 24.75 42.32
C TYR A 373 4.58 26.15 42.81
N GLY A 374 4.53 27.13 41.91
CA GLY A 374 4.27 28.55 42.21
C GLY A 374 5.54 29.41 42.29
N TYR A 375 5.37 30.73 42.18
CA TYR A 375 6.44 31.70 42.38
C TYR A 375 6.42 32.20 43.82
N CYS A 376 7.33 31.70 44.66
CA CYS A 376 7.24 31.90 46.10
C CYS A 376 8.33 32.81 46.67
N GLY A 377 8.00 33.54 47.74
CA GLY A 377 8.96 34.23 48.59
C GLY A 377 9.35 35.65 48.16
N PHE A 378 8.50 36.37 47.41
CA PHE A 378 8.79 37.76 47.06
C PHE A 378 8.57 38.67 48.27
N PHE A 379 9.60 39.41 48.68
CA PHE A 379 9.56 40.23 49.88
C PHE A 379 9.50 41.72 49.55
N ILE A 380 8.57 42.44 50.17
CA ILE A 380 8.52 43.91 50.19
C ILE A 380 8.78 44.38 51.62
N ASN A 381 9.70 45.33 51.74
CA ASN A 381 10.14 45.92 53.01
C ASN A 381 9.59 47.35 53.16
N ASN A 382 9.17 47.72 54.38
CA ASN A 382 8.76 49.04 54.82
C ASN A 382 7.71 49.69 53.90
N PHE A 383 6.69 48.91 53.50
CA PHE A 383 5.67 49.42 52.61
C PHE A 383 4.71 50.35 53.35
N SER A 384 4.75 51.65 53.02
CA SER A 384 3.89 52.67 53.61
C SER A 384 2.47 52.54 53.07
N THR A 385 1.54 52.25 53.97
CA THR A 385 0.10 52.35 53.72
C THR A 385 -0.43 53.63 54.36
N GLY A 386 -1.60 54.11 53.92
CA GLY A 386 -2.32 55.20 54.60
C GLY A 386 -2.65 54.93 56.08
N LEU A 387 -2.38 53.72 56.57
CA LEU A 387 -2.66 53.23 57.92
C LEU A 387 -1.41 52.79 58.71
N GLY A 388 -0.18 52.95 58.16
CA GLY A 388 1.09 52.51 58.78
C GLY A 388 2.02 51.77 57.81
N SER A 389 3.22 51.37 58.26
CA SER A 389 4.17 50.56 57.47
C SER A 389 4.11 49.07 57.81
N ALA A 390 4.20 48.21 56.80
CA ALA A 390 4.26 46.76 56.98
C ALA A 390 5.20 46.09 55.98
N ASP A 391 5.79 44.98 56.42
CA ASP A 391 6.54 44.06 55.58
C ASP A 391 5.64 42.90 55.15
N PHE A 392 5.72 42.52 53.88
CA PHE A 392 4.97 41.37 53.38
C PHE A 392 5.78 40.49 52.44
N THR A 393 5.56 39.18 52.58
CA THR A 393 6.00 38.16 51.65
C THR A 393 4.83 37.76 50.76
N ILE A 394 5.05 37.56 49.47
CA ILE A 394 4.02 37.22 48.50
C ILE A 394 4.44 36.01 47.68
N ASP A 395 3.46 35.14 47.48
CA ASP A 395 3.51 34.04 46.54
C ASP A 395 2.49 34.28 45.43
N VAL A 396 2.85 33.94 44.20
CA VAL A 396 2.01 34.13 43.01
C VAL A 396 1.82 32.80 42.30
N TYR A 397 0.57 32.49 41.98
CA TYR A 397 0.14 31.27 41.31
C TYR A 397 -0.69 31.63 40.08
N VAL A 398 -0.36 31.04 38.93
CA VAL A 398 -1.18 31.17 37.71
C VAL A 398 -2.27 30.10 37.77
N THR A 399 -3.53 30.51 37.85
CA THR A 399 -4.67 29.59 37.99
C THR A 399 -5.31 29.23 36.66
N SER A 400 -5.25 30.12 35.68
CA SER A 400 -5.63 29.78 34.31
C SER A 400 -4.96 30.68 33.27
N MET A 401 -4.81 30.18 32.04
CA MET A 401 -4.37 30.94 30.88
C MET A 401 -5.47 30.96 29.80
N THR A 402 -5.72 32.13 29.22
CA THR A 402 -6.63 32.30 28.08
C THR A 402 -5.93 33.04 26.96
N VAL A 403 -5.84 32.38 25.81
CA VAL A 403 -5.39 32.94 24.54
C VAL A 403 -6.61 33.00 23.62
N ASN A 404 -7.04 34.21 23.28
CA ASN A 404 -8.15 34.39 22.35
C ASN A 404 -7.70 34.02 20.93
N PRO A 405 -8.55 33.43 20.08
CA PRO A 405 -8.18 33.12 18.69
C PRO A 405 -7.73 34.32 17.86
N THR A 406 -8.37 35.46 18.10
CA THR A 406 -8.12 36.72 17.39
C THR A 406 -8.15 37.91 18.34
N VAL A 407 -7.44 38.97 17.99
CA VAL A 407 -7.44 40.27 18.68
C VAL A 407 -8.00 41.35 17.76
N GLY A 408 -8.83 42.25 18.30
CA GLY A 408 -9.39 43.38 17.55
C GLY A 408 -10.20 42.97 16.32
N SER A 409 -9.89 43.57 15.16
CA SER A 409 -10.54 43.33 13.86
C SER A 409 -10.11 42.01 13.19
N ASN A 410 -10.25 40.89 13.91
CA ASN A 410 -9.94 39.52 13.46
C ASN A 410 -8.46 39.26 13.14
N VAL A 411 -7.52 39.95 13.79
CA VAL A 411 -6.09 39.67 13.64
C VAL A 411 -5.77 38.37 14.39
N PRO A 412 -5.13 37.36 13.77
CA PRO A 412 -4.73 36.13 14.46
C PRO A 412 -3.85 36.43 15.67
N ASN A 413 -4.16 35.83 16.82
CA ASN A 413 -3.45 36.17 18.06
C ASN A 413 -2.07 35.51 18.18
N VAL A 414 -1.89 34.31 17.62
CA VAL A 414 -0.64 33.55 17.67
C VAL A 414 -0.19 33.23 16.25
N ASP A 415 1.08 33.46 15.98
CA ASP A 415 1.80 33.11 14.75
C ASP A 415 3.07 32.34 15.18
N ALA A 416 3.44 31.31 14.43
CA ALA A 416 4.59 30.48 14.75
C ALA A 416 5.44 30.27 13.50
N ASN A 417 6.75 30.21 13.69
CA ASN A 417 7.68 29.85 12.63
C ASN A 417 8.77 28.94 13.17
N MET A 418 8.92 27.78 12.54
CA MET A 418 9.92 26.78 12.88
C MET A 418 10.85 26.57 11.69
N ALA A 419 12.16 26.61 11.89
CA ALA A 419 13.14 26.33 10.84
C ALA A 419 14.42 25.73 11.40
N ALA A 420 15.04 24.82 10.66
CA ALA A 420 16.35 24.26 11.01
C ALA A 420 17.47 25.26 10.74
N TYR A 421 18.45 25.33 11.64
CA TYR A 421 19.62 26.19 11.51
C TYR A 421 20.89 25.43 11.88
N ASP A 422 22.00 25.73 11.20
CA ASP A 422 23.33 25.30 11.61
C ASP A 422 24.32 26.45 11.38
N ASN A 423 24.80 27.02 12.48
CA ASN A 423 25.84 28.05 12.48
C ASN A 423 26.86 27.73 13.58
N GLY A 424 27.38 26.49 13.56
CA GLY A 424 28.33 25.97 14.55
C GLY A 424 27.68 25.23 15.73
N SER A 425 26.35 25.08 15.72
CA SER A 425 25.56 24.30 16.69
C SER A 425 24.18 24.01 16.10
N PRO A 426 23.92 22.79 15.59
CA PRO A 426 22.66 22.45 14.93
C PRO A 426 21.47 22.52 15.91
N GLY A 427 20.34 23.03 15.43
CA GLY A 427 19.12 23.17 16.22
C GLY A 427 17.92 23.61 15.39
N LEU A 428 16.73 23.53 15.96
CA LEU A 428 15.52 24.07 15.38
C LEU A 428 15.25 25.46 16.00
N GLY A 429 15.27 26.51 15.19
CA GLY A 429 14.81 27.82 15.60
C GLY A 429 13.28 27.82 15.69
N ALA A 430 12.73 28.25 16.81
CA ALA A 430 11.30 28.40 17.01
C ALA A 430 10.99 29.84 17.41
N ASP A 431 10.29 30.53 16.51
CA ASP A 431 9.75 31.86 16.71
C ASP A 431 8.26 31.73 17.04
N ILE A 432 7.85 32.27 18.18
CA ILE A 432 6.44 32.40 18.55
C ILE A 432 6.14 33.88 18.60
N ASN A 433 5.24 34.30 17.74
CA ASN A 433 4.70 35.63 17.68
C ASN A 433 3.33 35.65 18.36
N GLY A 434 3.04 36.70 19.10
CA GLY A 434 1.71 36.87 19.66
C GLY A 434 1.34 38.32 19.94
N HIS A 435 0.04 38.53 20.16
CA HIS A 435 -0.53 39.85 20.41
C HIS A 435 -1.00 40.00 21.86
N GLN A 436 -1.84 39.08 22.34
CA GLN A 436 -2.51 39.19 23.63
C GLN A 436 -2.66 37.85 24.38
N VAL A 437 -2.29 37.80 25.66
CA VAL A 437 -2.52 36.63 26.54
C VAL A 437 -3.11 37.10 27.87
N HIS A 438 -4.15 36.44 28.35
CA HIS A 438 -4.78 36.70 29.65
C HIS A 438 -4.44 35.59 30.64
N LEU A 439 -3.96 35.95 31.82
CA LEU A 439 -3.66 35.03 32.91
C LEU A 439 -4.50 35.40 34.13
N ASN A 440 -5.16 34.41 34.73
CA ASN A 440 -5.73 34.58 36.05
C ASN A 440 -4.69 34.18 37.10
N LEU A 441 -4.55 35.01 38.11
CA LEU A 441 -3.58 34.86 39.18
C LEU A 441 -4.29 34.74 40.52
N THR A 442 -3.77 33.87 41.37
CA THR A 442 -4.01 33.87 42.81
C THR A 442 -2.73 34.28 43.50
N LEU A 443 -2.77 35.34 44.30
CA LEU A 443 -1.64 35.80 45.10
C LEU A 443 -1.93 35.55 46.57
N ILE A 444 -0.98 34.96 47.28
CA ILE A 444 -1.06 34.76 48.72
C ILE A 444 -0.01 35.64 49.36
N SER A 445 -0.43 36.64 50.14
CA SER A 445 0.47 37.48 50.91
C SER A 445 0.49 37.05 52.38
N LYS A 446 1.65 37.12 53.02
CA LYS A 446 1.87 36.94 54.45
C LYS A 446 2.53 38.19 55.02
N LEU A 447 1.97 38.74 56.09
CA LEU A 447 2.53 39.89 56.80
C LEU A 447 3.63 39.43 57.78
N SER A 448 4.80 40.08 57.75
CA SER A 448 6.01 39.62 58.43
C SER A 448 6.49 40.56 59.54
N ASP A 449 6.17 41.86 59.45
CA ASP A 449 6.44 42.86 60.50
C ASP A 449 5.45 44.03 60.33
N VAL A 450 4.60 44.27 61.33
CA VAL A 450 3.67 45.40 61.37
C VAL A 450 4.16 46.36 62.45
N CYS A 451 4.64 47.56 62.06
CA CYS A 451 5.24 48.49 63.01
C CYS A 451 4.23 48.92 64.09
N GLY A 452 4.67 48.81 65.36
CA GLY A 452 3.86 49.08 66.55
C GLY A 452 3.37 50.52 66.63
N PHE A 453 2.07 50.67 66.96
CA PHE A 453 1.28 51.91 67.07
C PHE A 453 0.75 52.53 65.76
N CYS A 454 0.24 51.70 64.85
CA CYS A 454 -0.62 52.17 63.75
C CYS A 454 -1.96 51.41 63.75
N LEU A 455 -3.05 52.04 63.26
CA LEU A 455 -4.40 51.42 63.16
C LEU A 455 -4.37 50.03 62.50
N LEU A 456 -3.40 49.81 61.61
CA LEU A 456 -3.09 48.52 60.99
C LEU A 456 -2.82 47.38 61.98
N GLY A 457 -2.00 47.60 63.01
CA GLY A 457 -1.64 46.58 64.00
C GLY A 457 -2.75 46.23 65.00
N VAL A 458 -3.87 46.98 64.97
CA VAL A 458 -5.08 46.70 65.76
C VAL A 458 -6.02 45.73 65.02
N VAL A 459 -5.88 45.63 63.70
CA VAL A 459 -6.77 44.87 62.81
C VAL A 459 -6.07 43.67 62.17
N LEU A 460 -4.75 43.75 61.97
CA LEU A 460 -3.92 42.71 61.40
C LEU A 460 -2.73 42.39 62.32
N GLY A 461 -2.53 41.11 62.59
CA GLY A 461 -1.40 40.58 63.35
C GLY A 461 -0.22 40.16 62.45
N ASN A 462 0.96 40.04 63.07
CA ASN A 462 2.09 39.39 62.43
C ASN A 462 1.72 37.95 62.04
N ASN A 463 2.05 37.54 60.82
CA ASN A 463 1.68 36.29 60.14
C ASN A 463 0.27 36.20 59.55
N ASP A 464 -0.53 37.28 59.56
CA ASP A 464 -1.80 37.27 58.85
C ASP A 464 -1.60 37.07 57.34
N LYS A 465 -2.46 36.23 56.77
CA LYS A 465 -2.44 35.86 55.36
C LYS A 465 -3.63 36.46 54.64
N ILE A 466 -3.42 36.95 53.43
CA ILE A 466 -4.46 37.51 52.57
C ILE A 466 -4.32 36.88 51.18
N ALA A 467 -5.45 36.42 50.64
CA ALA A 467 -5.55 35.90 49.29
C ALA A 467 -6.15 36.97 48.37
N PHE A 468 -5.49 37.20 47.24
CA PHE A 468 -5.94 38.07 46.18
C PHE A 468 -6.17 37.27 44.89
N THR A 469 -7.14 37.70 44.10
CA THR A 469 -7.25 37.32 42.70
C THR A 469 -6.84 38.51 41.85
N ALA A 470 -6.09 38.27 40.78
CA ALA A 470 -5.76 39.30 39.81
C ALA A 470 -5.81 38.72 38.40
N GLU A 471 -5.86 39.60 37.42
CA GLU A 471 -5.67 39.25 36.02
C GLU A 471 -4.37 39.90 35.54
N ALA A 472 -3.50 39.13 34.90
CA ALA A 472 -2.35 39.66 34.18
C ALA A 472 -2.62 39.57 32.69
N VAL A 473 -2.61 40.71 32.01
CA VAL A 473 -2.80 40.81 30.56
C VAL A 473 -1.45 41.16 29.93
N MET A 474 -0.96 40.28 29.07
CA MET A 474 0.16 40.55 28.18
C MET A 474 -0.37 41.22 26.93
N ASP A 475 -0.30 42.55 26.82
CA ASP A 475 -0.82 43.32 25.69
C ASP A 475 -0.08 44.66 25.62
N TYR A 476 0.60 44.94 24.50
CA TYR A 476 1.36 46.20 24.37
C TYR A 476 0.44 47.28 23.86
N ASP A 477 0.28 48.35 24.65
CA ASP A 477 -0.43 49.59 24.30
C ASP A 477 -1.90 49.43 23.85
N GLY A 478 -2.47 48.22 23.93
CA GLY A 478 -3.79 47.90 23.40
C GLY A 478 -3.87 47.98 21.87
N ASN A 479 -2.73 47.93 21.15
CA ASN A 479 -2.70 47.98 19.69
C ASN A 479 -2.64 46.57 19.07
N PRO A 480 -3.74 46.06 18.48
CA PRO A 480 -3.80 44.73 17.88
C PRO A 480 -2.92 44.55 16.63
N SER A 481 -2.24 45.60 16.16
CA SER A 481 -1.40 45.55 14.96
C SER A 481 0.09 45.29 15.25
N VAL A 482 0.54 45.43 16.50
CA VAL A 482 1.96 45.25 16.86
C VAL A 482 2.19 43.81 17.32
N ARG A 483 3.15 43.13 16.70
CA ARG A 483 3.50 41.72 16.97
C ARG A 483 4.68 41.63 17.92
N LYS A 484 4.61 40.72 18.89
CA LYS A 484 5.72 40.45 19.83
C LYS A 484 6.35 39.12 19.53
N ILE A 485 7.62 39.13 19.15
CA ILE A 485 8.38 37.92 18.88
C ILE A 485 9.02 37.38 20.15
N SER A 486 8.89 36.08 20.35
CA SER A 486 9.69 35.28 21.28
C SER A 486 10.44 34.24 20.50
N ARG A 487 11.71 34.04 20.83
CA ARG A 487 12.58 33.21 20.02
C ARG A 487 13.38 32.22 20.86
N ALA A 488 13.39 30.96 20.41
CA ALA A 488 14.00 29.82 21.06
C ALA A 488 14.88 29.02 20.10
N ARG A 489 15.89 28.33 20.65
CA ARG A 489 16.51 27.17 19.99
C ARG A 489 16.05 25.89 20.66
N VAL A 490 15.49 25.00 19.86
CA VAL A 490 14.88 23.74 20.25
C VAL A 490 15.72 22.57 19.75
N LEU A 491 15.88 21.56 20.59
CA LEU A 491 16.45 20.27 20.26
C LEU A 491 15.28 19.27 20.13
N PRO A 492 14.84 18.95 18.90
CA PRO A 492 13.83 17.93 18.70
C PRO A 492 14.42 16.54 18.97
N THR A 493 13.66 15.71 19.66
CA THR A 493 13.98 14.31 19.93
C THR A 493 12.75 13.46 19.65
N THR A 494 12.95 12.16 19.43
CA THR A 494 11.87 11.19 19.29
C THR A 494 12.09 10.06 20.28
N ASP A 495 11.06 9.64 20.99
CA ASP A 495 11.14 8.52 21.94
C ASP A 495 10.97 7.15 21.25
N THR A 496 10.90 6.07 22.03
CA THR A 496 10.66 4.72 21.49
C THR A 496 9.25 4.50 20.94
N SER A 497 8.28 5.30 21.39
CA SER A 497 6.88 5.28 20.93
C SER A 497 6.72 6.03 19.60
N GLY A 498 7.72 6.80 19.18
CA GLY A 498 7.63 7.64 17.99
C GLY A 498 7.01 9.00 18.27
N HIS A 499 6.90 9.38 19.54
CA HIS A 499 6.49 10.72 19.97
C HIS A 499 7.65 11.68 19.88
N MET A 500 7.39 12.84 19.31
CA MET A 500 8.34 13.94 19.29
C MET A 500 8.30 14.69 20.62
N ASN A 501 9.47 15.08 21.09
CA ASN A 501 9.64 15.95 22.24
C ASN A 501 10.57 17.11 21.87
N PHE A 502 10.24 18.29 22.35
CA PHE A 502 11.00 19.51 22.11
C PHE A 502 11.60 19.97 23.43
N ALA A 503 12.92 20.06 23.49
CA ALA A 503 13.63 20.61 24.64
C ALA A 503 14.33 21.90 24.21
N ILE A 504 14.14 22.98 24.96
CA ILE A 504 14.91 24.20 24.69
C ILE A 504 16.34 24.03 25.17
N LYS A 505 17.27 24.47 24.32
CA LYS A 505 18.70 24.41 24.61
C LYS A 505 19.00 25.26 25.84
N THR A 506 19.68 24.67 26.82
CA THR A 506 20.12 25.36 28.05
C THR A 506 21.62 25.17 28.30
N PRO A 507 22.36 26.22 28.72
CA PRO A 507 21.94 27.62 28.85
C PRO A 507 21.65 28.26 27.48
N PHE A 508 20.86 29.33 27.46
CA PHE A 508 20.76 30.20 26.29
C PHE A 508 22.07 30.97 26.19
N ASP A 509 22.69 30.94 25.02
CA ASP A 509 23.89 31.71 24.76
C ASP A 509 23.47 32.98 24.03
N THR A 510 23.73 34.15 24.61
CA THR A 510 23.41 35.45 23.97
C THR A 510 24.25 35.65 22.71
N ASP A 511 25.38 34.95 22.60
CA ASP A 511 26.25 35.00 21.43
C ASP A 511 25.86 33.94 20.37
N ASP A 512 24.67 33.33 20.50
CA ASP A 512 24.16 32.36 19.55
C ASP A 512 23.88 33.05 18.19
N PRO A 513 24.60 32.69 17.13
CA PRO A 513 24.57 33.44 15.88
C PRO A 513 23.29 33.17 15.04
N TYR A 514 22.34 32.38 15.56
CA TYR A 514 20.95 32.38 15.09
C TYR A 514 20.22 33.69 15.45
N PHE A 515 20.58 34.31 16.58
CA PHE A 515 20.06 35.58 17.06
C PHE A 515 21.00 36.71 16.64
N ASN A 516 21.17 36.95 15.33
CA ASN A 516 21.81 38.20 14.89
C ASN A 516 20.83 39.36 15.11
N LEU A 517 20.68 39.74 16.38
CA LEU A 517 19.81 40.80 16.84
C LEU A 517 20.67 42.06 16.88
N SER A 518 20.45 42.97 15.94
CA SER A 518 20.98 44.34 16.02
C SER A 518 20.20 45.17 17.07
N ASP A 519 19.55 44.50 18.03
CA ASP A 519 18.59 45.05 18.97
C ASP A 519 19.32 45.53 20.23
N PRO A 520 19.21 46.81 20.65
CA PRO A 520 20.02 47.41 21.72
C PRO A 520 19.81 46.86 23.13
N ASP A 521 18.82 45.98 23.34
CA ASP A 521 18.41 45.47 24.66
C ASP A 521 19.09 44.13 25.05
N GLU A 522 20.18 43.75 24.38
CA GLU A 522 21.03 42.63 24.77
C GLU A 522 21.74 42.90 26.11
N VAL A 523 21.20 42.35 27.19
CA VAL A 523 21.98 42.13 28.40
C VAL A 523 22.88 40.91 28.15
N ALA A 524 24.12 41.17 27.75
CA ALA A 524 25.17 40.17 27.72
C ALA A 524 25.20 39.39 29.05
N GLY A 525 25.01 38.07 29.01
CA GLY A 525 25.06 37.20 30.20
C GLY A 525 23.71 36.84 30.84
N ASP A 526 22.61 36.89 30.09
CA ASP A 526 21.28 36.48 30.57
C ASP A 526 21.13 34.94 30.72
N PRO A 527 20.92 34.37 31.92
CA PRO A 527 20.76 32.93 32.13
C PRO A 527 19.38 32.38 31.72
N ARG A 528 18.50 33.20 31.15
CA ARG A 528 17.13 32.82 30.72
C ARG A 528 17.19 31.84 29.54
N ARG A 529 16.19 30.97 29.38
CA ARG A 529 16.17 29.91 28.34
C ARG A 529 15.80 30.41 26.92
N PHE A 530 15.37 31.66 26.76
CA PHE A 530 14.74 32.21 25.54
C PHE A 530 14.89 33.73 25.46
N HIS A 531 14.81 34.30 24.24
CA HIS A 531 14.67 35.73 24.04
C HIS A 531 13.19 36.16 24.14
N MET A 532 12.88 37.07 25.06
CA MET A 532 11.51 37.47 25.44
C MET A 532 11.38 38.95 25.83
N SER A 533 12.38 39.79 25.53
CA SER A 533 12.35 41.22 25.89
C SER A 533 11.13 41.95 25.33
N PRO A 534 10.60 41.64 24.11
CA PRO A 534 9.38 42.27 23.61
C PRO A 534 8.10 41.89 24.38
N TRP A 535 8.16 40.89 25.26
CA TRP A 535 7.03 40.45 26.08
C TRP A 535 7.17 40.87 27.54
N THR A 536 8.40 40.96 28.03
CA THR A 536 8.71 41.15 29.46
C THR A 536 8.25 42.51 29.99
N ASN A 537 8.30 43.55 29.15
CA ASN A 537 7.96 44.91 29.53
C ASN A 537 6.45 45.21 29.47
N ASP A 538 5.63 44.27 28.96
CA ASP A 538 4.27 44.54 28.48
C ASP A 538 3.19 43.70 29.18
N ILE A 539 3.43 43.32 30.42
CA ILE A 539 2.41 42.70 31.28
C ILE A 539 1.79 43.78 32.15
N VAL A 540 0.47 43.88 32.11
CA VAL A 540 -0.29 44.72 33.03
C VAL A 540 -1.06 43.81 33.99
N VAL A 541 -0.86 44.01 35.29
CA VAL A 541 -1.69 43.36 36.33
C VAL A 541 -2.87 44.27 36.62
N GLN A 542 -4.07 43.78 36.39
CA GLN A 542 -5.34 44.47 36.59
C GLN A 542 -6.28 43.66 37.47
N ASN A 543 -7.38 44.29 37.89
CA ASN A 543 -8.45 43.64 38.67
C ASN A 543 -7.96 42.93 39.95
N LEU A 544 -6.92 43.48 40.59
CA LEU A 544 -6.37 42.95 41.83
C LEU A 544 -7.37 43.16 42.96
N ASP A 545 -8.00 42.07 43.40
CA ASP A 545 -9.08 42.08 44.37
C ASP A 545 -8.80 41.09 45.51
N ALA A 546 -8.98 41.54 46.74
CA ALA A 546 -8.74 40.76 47.93
C ALA A 546 -10.00 39.95 48.28
N LYS A 547 -9.86 38.63 48.39
CA LYS A 547 -11.00 37.70 48.45
C LYS A 547 -11.17 37.01 49.80
N ALA A 548 -10.06 36.71 50.48
CA ALA A 548 -10.08 36.02 51.74
C ALA A 548 -8.86 36.33 52.60
N SER A 549 -8.98 36.15 53.92
CA SER A 549 -7.86 36.32 54.86
C SER A 549 -8.01 35.40 56.06
N THR A 550 -6.94 35.23 56.83
CA THR A 550 -6.99 34.52 58.12
C THR A 550 -7.64 35.37 59.23
N ALA A 551 -7.61 36.70 59.09
CA ALA A 551 -8.05 37.63 60.12
C ALA A 551 -9.52 38.12 60.02
N GLY A 552 -10.35 37.62 59.09
CA GLY A 552 -11.78 37.98 59.08
C GLY A 552 -12.12 39.37 58.51
N ILE A 553 -11.13 40.02 57.89
CA ILE A 553 -11.10 41.47 57.74
C ILE A 553 -12.14 42.03 56.74
N PHE A 554 -12.68 41.24 55.82
CA PHE A 554 -13.59 41.73 54.77
C PHE A 554 -14.99 42.18 55.25
N SER A 555 -15.27 42.08 56.55
CA SER A 555 -16.53 42.52 57.13
C SER A 555 -16.55 43.99 57.57
N TRP A 556 -15.42 44.72 57.50
CA TRP A 556 -15.30 46.09 58.05
C TRP A 556 -15.10 47.15 56.96
N GLY A 557 -15.90 48.22 56.99
CA GLY A 557 -16.05 49.18 55.88
C GLY A 557 -14.86 50.11 55.56
N PHE A 558 -13.82 50.18 56.39
CA PHE A 558 -12.64 51.05 56.17
C PHE A 558 -11.43 50.31 55.56
N ILE A 559 -11.58 49.01 55.25
CA ILE A 559 -10.48 48.14 54.80
C ILE A 559 -10.22 48.25 53.29
N GLY A 560 -11.11 48.91 52.54
CA GLY A 560 -10.91 49.21 51.13
C GLY A 560 -9.62 49.99 50.84
N ASP A 561 -9.28 50.97 51.69
CA ASP A 561 -8.05 51.77 51.52
C ASP A 561 -6.78 50.97 51.82
N LEU A 562 -6.85 50.03 52.75
CA LEU A 562 -5.74 49.12 53.07
C LEU A 562 -5.50 48.11 51.95
N ILE A 563 -6.57 47.49 51.45
CA ILE A 563 -6.53 46.56 50.32
C ILE A 563 -5.98 47.28 49.07
N ALA A 564 -6.45 48.50 48.79
CA ALA A 564 -5.97 49.31 47.66
C ALA A 564 -4.48 49.67 47.79
N SER A 565 -4.00 49.94 49.02
CA SER A 565 -2.60 50.23 49.27
C SER A 565 -1.71 49.00 49.06
N ILE A 566 -2.08 47.84 49.62
CA ILE A 566 -1.35 46.57 49.39
C ILE A 566 -1.38 46.22 47.89
N ALA A 567 -2.52 46.39 47.24
CA ALA A 567 -2.67 46.18 45.80
C ALA A 567 -1.71 47.07 44.97
N THR A 568 -1.57 48.35 45.35
CA THR A 568 -0.62 49.28 44.73
C THR A 568 0.83 48.85 44.96
N GLY A 569 1.16 48.31 46.14
CA GLY A 569 2.49 47.80 46.47
C GLY A 569 2.88 46.58 45.64
N ILE A 570 1.94 45.67 45.44
CA ILE A 570 2.08 44.51 44.55
C ILE A 570 2.33 44.98 43.11
N ALA A 571 1.48 45.88 42.62
CA ALA A 571 1.55 46.39 41.26
C ALA A 571 2.88 47.07 40.93
N ASN A 572 3.43 47.87 41.85
CA ASN A 572 4.62 48.69 41.57
C ASN A 572 5.96 47.99 41.83
N ASN A 573 6.03 47.04 42.77
CA ASN A 573 7.32 46.50 43.23
C ASN A 573 7.50 45.00 42.93
N ILE A 574 6.41 44.23 42.92
CA ILE A 574 6.48 42.78 42.67
C ILE A 574 6.31 42.46 41.20
N THR A 575 5.37 43.12 40.53
CA THR A 575 5.08 42.90 39.11
C THR A 575 6.37 42.92 38.26
N PRO A 576 7.27 43.94 38.34
CA PRO A 576 8.48 43.97 37.52
C PRO A 576 9.44 42.78 37.74
N ILE A 577 9.43 42.19 38.94
CA ILE A 577 10.30 41.05 39.30
C ILE A 577 9.73 39.72 38.78
N ILE A 578 8.40 39.61 38.73
CA ILE A 578 7.70 38.38 38.36
C ILE A 578 7.44 38.28 36.86
N GLN A 579 7.17 39.40 36.20
CA GLN A 579 6.91 39.50 34.76
C GLN A 579 7.83 38.63 33.89
N PRO A 580 9.17 38.77 33.93
CA PRO A 580 10.06 37.96 33.10
C PRO A 580 9.94 36.46 33.37
N LYS A 581 9.64 36.07 34.62
CA LYS A 581 9.53 34.66 35.01
C LYS A 581 8.21 34.04 34.54
N ILE A 582 7.12 34.80 34.54
CA ILE A 582 5.83 34.35 34.00
C ILE A 582 5.92 34.20 32.49
N VAL A 583 6.43 35.22 31.78
CA VAL A 583 6.62 35.18 30.32
C VAL A 583 7.46 33.97 29.92
N GLN A 584 8.60 33.76 30.60
CA GLN A 584 9.47 32.62 30.34
C GLN A 584 8.73 31.29 30.45
N SER A 585 8.01 31.06 31.55
CA SER A 585 7.29 29.81 31.78
C SER A 585 6.14 29.62 30.78
N VAL A 586 5.43 30.67 30.38
CA VAL A 586 4.34 30.58 29.37
C VAL A 586 4.92 30.12 28.04
N LEU A 587 5.96 30.81 27.56
CA LEU A 587 6.56 30.51 26.27
C LEU A 587 7.25 29.14 26.25
N GLN A 588 7.88 28.76 27.37
CA GLN A 588 8.46 27.44 27.52
C GLN A 588 7.41 26.33 27.43
N ASP A 589 6.28 26.49 28.11
CA ASP A 589 5.19 25.51 28.08
C ASP A 589 4.60 25.34 26.68
N VAL A 590 4.46 26.44 25.94
CA VAL A 590 4.00 26.41 24.55
C VAL A 590 4.93 25.57 23.67
N VAL A 591 6.25 25.72 23.82
CA VAL A 591 7.25 25.01 22.99
C VAL A 591 7.51 23.58 23.47
N GLU A 592 7.64 23.33 24.78
CA GLU A 592 8.02 22.01 25.32
C GLU A 592 6.84 21.09 25.61
N GLN A 593 5.62 21.63 25.76
CA GLN A 593 4.42 20.83 26.08
C GLN A 593 3.35 20.94 25.00
N ILE A 594 2.86 22.15 24.71
CA ILE A 594 1.69 22.31 23.82
C ILE A 594 2.03 21.88 22.39
N ALA A 595 3.12 22.39 21.81
CA ALA A 595 3.51 22.05 20.44
C ALA A 595 3.79 20.54 20.24
N PRO A 596 4.60 19.87 21.09
CA PRO A 596 4.80 18.43 21.02
C PRO A 596 3.49 17.64 21.15
N ASN A 597 2.60 18.00 22.09
CA ASN A 597 1.32 17.30 22.25
C ASN A 597 0.41 17.44 21.02
N VAL A 598 0.40 18.61 20.39
CA VAL A 598 -0.35 18.83 19.13
C VAL A 598 0.18 17.96 18.01
N ILE A 599 1.50 17.89 17.84
CA ILE A 599 2.09 17.08 16.78
C ILE A 599 1.95 15.58 17.09
N ASN A 600 2.15 15.17 18.35
CA ASN A 600 2.01 13.78 18.77
C ASN A 600 0.58 13.28 18.60
N ALA A 601 -0.45 14.11 18.78
CA ALA A 601 -1.81 13.72 18.47
C ALA A 601 -2.03 13.41 16.96
N VAL A 602 -1.32 14.10 16.06
CA VAL A 602 -1.31 13.74 14.62
C VAL A 602 -0.59 12.42 14.44
N LEU A 603 0.62 12.29 15.01
CA LEU A 603 1.45 11.09 14.89
C LEU A 603 0.77 9.84 15.46
N ASP A 604 0.03 9.96 16.56
CA ASP A 604 -0.74 8.88 17.17
C ASP A 604 -1.79 8.35 16.20
N ASN A 605 -2.55 9.23 15.55
CA ASN A 605 -3.52 8.82 14.54
C ASN A 605 -2.87 8.19 13.31
N LEU A 606 -1.68 8.68 12.91
CA LEU A 606 -0.90 8.08 11.83
C LEU A 606 -0.33 6.71 12.21
N GLN A 607 -0.03 6.46 13.49
CA GLN A 607 0.45 5.16 13.97
C GLN A 607 -0.69 4.16 14.15
N ASP A 608 -1.79 4.60 14.78
CA ASP A 608 -2.98 3.78 15.02
C ASP A 608 -4.23 4.68 15.17
N PRO A 609 -5.28 4.51 14.33
CA PRO A 609 -5.50 3.40 13.40
C PRO A 609 -4.73 3.50 12.06
N GLY A 610 -4.12 4.65 11.76
CA GLY A 610 -3.54 4.96 10.45
C GLY A 610 -4.50 5.66 9.49
N LEU A 611 -3.97 6.06 8.32
CA LEU A 611 -4.70 6.76 7.27
C LEU A 611 -5.51 5.80 6.41
N SER A 612 -6.82 6.02 6.30
CA SER A 612 -7.69 5.27 5.38
C SER A 612 -7.51 5.75 3.96
N ILE A 613 -7.13 4.84 3.08
CA ILE A 613 -7.00 5.07 1.64
C ILE A 613 -7.94 4.08 0.94
N PRO A 614 -9.21 4.45 0.69
CA PRO A 614 -10.09 3.62 -0.13
C PRO A 614 -9.52 3.54 -1.55
N LEU A 615 -9.49 2.35 -2.12
CA LEU A 615 -9.11 2.21 -3.52
C LEU A 615 -10.19 2.83 -4.42
N PRO A 616 -9.81 3.42 -5.57
CA PRO A 616 -10.75 4.15 -6.42
C PRO A 616 -11.94 3.31 -6.91
N SER A 617 -13.10 3.95 -7.01
CA SER A 617 -14.36 3.25 -7.35
C SER A 617 -14.43 2.74 -8.79
N HIS A 618 -13.56 3.22 -9.70
CA HIS A 618 -13.48 2.74 -11.08
C HIS A 618 -12.63 1.48 -11.23
N LEU A 619 -11.88 1.09 -10.19
CA LEU A 619 -11.21 -0.21 -10.23
C LEU A 619 -12.27 -1.33 -10.22
N PRO A 620 -12.05 -2.43 -10.93
CA PRO A 620 -12.98 -3.55 -10.91
C PRO A 620 -13.07 -4.17 -9.51
N ALA A 621 -14.23 -4.76 -9.18
CA ALA A 621 -14.35 -5.54 -7.95
C ALA A 621 -13.37 -6.73 -7.97
N PRO A 622 -12.75 -7.09 -6.84
CA PRO A 622 -12.95 -6.57 -5.48
C PRO A 622 -12.11 -5.33 -5.11
N LEU A 623 -11.29 -4.79 -6.03
CA LEU A 623 -10.38 -3.68 -5.71
C LEU A 623 -11.15 -2.43 -5.27
N ASN A 624 -12.26 -2.06 -5.91
CA ASN A 624 -13.09 -0.93 -5.46
C ASN A 624 -13.79 -1.13 -4.10
N GLN A 625 -13.78 -2.35 -3.55
CA GLN A 625 -14.29 -2.69 -2.22
C GLN A 625 -13.17 -2.76 -1.17
N THR A 626 -11.94 -2.46 -1.57
CA THR A 626 -10.75 -2.56 -0.73
C THR A 626 -10.39 -1.21 -0.13
N THR A 627 -10.07 -1.19 1.16
CA THR A 627 -9.50 -0.05 1.87
C THR A 627 -8.13 -0.40 2.39
N LEU A 628 -7.14 0.39 2.03
CA LEU A 628 -5.79 0.33 2.60
C LEU A 628 -5.71 1.22 3.84
N LEU A 629 -5.00 0.76 4.87
CA LEU A 629 -4.64 1.56 6.03
C LEU A 629 -3.12 1.76 6.03
N LEU A 630 -2.69 3.00 5.84
CA LEU A 630 -1.28 3.39 5.89
C LEU A 630 -0.95 3.91 7.29
N LYS A 631 -0.06 3.20 7.98
CA LYS A 631 0.49 3.54 9.30
C LYS A 631 1.88 4.12 9.15
N LEU A 632 2.20 5.17 9.89
CA LEU A 632 3.49 5.85 9.86
C LEU A 632 3.98 6.12 11.28
N LYS A 633 5.25 5.84 11.54
CA LYS A 633 5.92 6.11 12.82
C LYS A 633 7.26 6.77 12.57
N VAL A 634 7.52 7.89 13.23
CA VAL A 634 8.85 8.52 13.25
C VAL A 634 9.75 7.68 14.15
N GLN A 635 10.95 7.33 13.69
CA GLN A 635 11.92 6.59 14.50
C GLN A 635 12.86 7.54 15.26
N GLN A 636 13.64 6.99 16.19
CA GLN A 636 14.68 7.74 16.89
C GLN A 636 15.76 8.22 15.91
N GLY A 637 16.37 9.37 16.20
CA GLY A 637 17.41 9.97 15.34
C GLY A 637 16.92 11.12 14.44
N LEU A 638 15.71 11.62 14.70
CA LEU A 638 15.24 12.90 14.18
C LEU A 638 16.21 14.02 14.59
N GLN A 639 16.64 14.83 13.63
CA GLN A 639 17.60 15.90 13.88
C GLN A 639 17.44 17.07 12.91
N PRO A 640 17.63 18.32 13.37
CA PRO A 640 17.72 19.47 12.48
C PRO A 640 19.08 19.44 11.76
N LYS A 641 19.08 19.76 10.46
CA LYS A 641 20.30 19.76 9.65
C LYS A 641 20.32 20.91 8.66
N VAL A 642 21.48 21.55 8.50
CA VAL A 642 21.74 22.54 7.46
C VAL A 642 23.11 22.29 6.82
N THR A 643 23.20 22.40 5.49
CA THR A 643 24.45 22.27 4.73
C THR A 643 24.35 23.11 3.46
N GLY A 644 25.04 24.25 3.43
CA GLY A 644 24.90 25.22 2.35
C GLY A 644 23.44 25.69 2.25
N PRO A 645 22.80 25.65 1.07
CA PRO A 645 21.40 26.05 0.92
C PRO A 645 20.38 25.00 1.40
N ASN A 646 20.82 23.76 1.66
CA ASN A 646 19.93 22.68 2.10
C ASN A 646 19.69 22.80 3.60
N ALA A 647 18.43 22.86 4.03
CA ALA A 647 18.07 23.06 5.43
C ALA A 647 16.73 22.39 5.74
N GLY A 648 16.64 21.67 6.86
CA GLY A 648 15.41 20.97 7.24
C GLY A 648 15.55 20.07 8.44
N LEU A 649 14.47 19.36 8.74
CA LEU A 649 14.44 18.29 9.74
C LEU A 649 14.57 16.94 9.03
N VAL A 650 15.53 16.11 9.44
CA VAL A 650 15.79 14.80 8.83
C VAL A 650 15.56 13.69 9.84
N GLY A 651 15.06 12.55 9.40
CA GLY A 651 14.85 11.40 10.27
C GLY A 651 14.53 10.12 9.49
N THR A 652 14.58 8.99 10.19
CA THR A 652 14.10 7.71 9.67
C THR A 652 12.63 7.51 10.03
N ALA A 653 11.92 6.79 9.18
CA ALA A 653 10.50 6.53 9.30
C ALA A 653 10.24 5.03 9.15
N ALA A 654 9.32 4.55 9.97
CA ALA A 654 8.76 3.21 9.90
C ALA A 654 7.35 3.31 9.30
N THR A 655 6.98 2.34 8.47
CA THR A 655 5.69 2.35 7.78
C THR A 655 5.00 1.01 7.96
N GLY A 656 3.68 0.99 8.04
CA GLY A 656 2.88 -0.23 8.01
C GLY A 656 1.75 -0.07 7.02
N ILE A 657 1.48 -1.08 6.22
CA ILE A 657 0.30 -1.12 5.35
C ILE A 657 -0.52 -2.33 5.74
N THR A 658 -1.83 -2.16 5.82
CA THR A 658 -2.80 -3.26 5.95
C THR A 658 -3.94 -3.04 4.98
N ALA A 659 -4.63 -4.12 4.60
CA ALA A 659 -5.75 -4.06 3.68
C ALA A 659 -6.99 -4.72 4.30
N SER A 660 -8.16 -4.19 3.97
CA SER A 660 -9.45 -4.76 4.35
C SER A 660 -10.43 -4.67 3.19
N ILE A 661 -11.32 -5.65 3.08
CA ILE A 661 -12.36 -5.71 2.03
C ILE A 661 -13.71 -5.93 2.70
N SER A 662 -14.73 -5.23 2.19
CA SER A 662 -16.12 -5.41 2.63
C SER A 662 -17.07 -5.36 1.43
N PRO A 663 -17.87 -6.43 1.18
CA PRO A 663 -17.90 -7.70 1.91
C PRO A 663 -16.67 -8.58 1.63
N PRO A 664 -16.30 -9.55 2.50
CA PRO A 664 -15.16 -10.44 2.28
C PRO A 664 -15.23 -11.16 0.93
N ASN A 665 -14.10 -11.24 0.21
CA ASN A 665 -14.04 -11.93 -1.07
C ASN A 665 -14.07 -13.47 -0.84
N PRO A 666 -15.04 -14.22 -1.40
CA PRO A 666 -15.08 -15.68 -1.29
C PRO A 666 -13.89 -16.38 -1.96
N ASN A 667 -13.21 -15.72 -2.90
CA ASN A 667 -12.03 -16.23 -3.57
C ASN A 667 -10.72 -15.73 -2.94
N ALA A 668 -10.76 -15.22 -1.70
CA ALA A 668 -9.56 -14.86 -0.96
C ALA A 668 -8.61 -16.07 -0.86
N PRO A 669 -7.30 -15.86 -1.00
CA PRO A 669 -6.34 -16.94 -0.99
C PRO A 669 -6.33 -17.66 0.35
N GLN A 670 -6.03 -18.96 0.29
CA GLN A 670 -5.83 -19.73 1.50
C GLN A 670 -4.54 -19.33 2.20
N THR A 671 -4.53 -19.43 3.53
CA THR A 671 -3.34 -19.20 4.34
C THR A 671 -2.17 -20.07 3.85
N MET A 672 -1.01 -19.46 3.56
CA MET A 672 0.19 -20.17 3.10
C MET A 672 0.64 -21.27 4.07
N LEU A 673 1.46 -22.20 3.59
CA LEU A 673 2.19 -23.16 4.41
C LEU A 673 3.56 -22.60 4.80
N GLY A 674 4.09 -23.03 5.95
CA GLY A 674 5.37 -22.55 6.47
C GLY A 674 5.27 -21.18 7.15
N THR A 675 5.92 -20.17 6.58
CA THR A 675 6.00 -18.80 7.12
C THR A 675 4.86 -17.93 6.60
N HIS A 676 4.08 -17.34 7.50
CA HIS A 676 2.88 -16.55 7.17
C HIS A 676 3.18 -15.06 7.14
N SER A 677 4.06 -14.62 6.24
CA SER A 677 4.50 -13.22 6.17
C SER A 677 5.03 -12.89 4.76
N PHE A 678 5.43 -11.64 4.55
CA PHE A 678 5.96 -11.13 3.29
C PHE A 678 7.49 -11.09 3.27
N ASN A 679 8.09 -11.16 2.08
CA ASN A 679 9.53 -11.09 1.88
C ASN A 679 10.10 -9.71 2.27
N VAL A 680 11.23 -9.70 2.96
CA VAL A 680 11.93 -8.49 3.38
C VAL A 680 13.26 -8.44 2.64
N TYR A 681 13.49 -7.35 1.91
CA TYR A 681 14.71 -7.13 1.14
C TYR A 681 15.67 -6.16 1.83
N ARG A 682 15.17 -5.28 2.71
CA ARG A 682 16.01 -4.26 3.35
C ARG A 682 17.11 -4.87 4.21
N SER A 683 18.30 -4.29 4.13
CA SER A 683 19.39 -4.55 5.07
C SER A 683 19.51 -3.44 6.13
N ALA A 684 19.12 -2.21 5.79
CA ALA A 684 19.11 -1.03 6.64
C ALA A 684 18.09 0.00 6.11
N ALA A 685 17.85 1.07 6.87
CA ALA A 685 17.01 2.18 6.43
C ALA A 685 17.62 2.91 5.21
N PRO A 686 16.80 3.38 4.25
CA PRO A 686 17.28 4.29 3.22
C PRO A 686 17.98 5.51 3.84
N SER A 687 19.09 5.96 3.24
CA SER A 687 19.80 7.14 3.73
C SER A 687 19.06 8.42 3.37
N TRP A 688 18.78 9.27 4.36
CA TRP A 688 18.24 10.61 4.13
C TRP A 688 19.26 11.58 3.52
N SER A 689 20.54 11.21 3.38
CA SER A 689 21.63 12.12 2.98
C SER A 689 21.45 12.70 1.58
N TYR A 690 21.09 11.86 0.60
CA TYR A 690 20.83 12.31 -0.76
C TYR A 690 19.51 13.08 -0.87
N PRO A 691 18.36 12.61 -0.33
CA PRO A 691 17.16 13.43 -0.21
C PRO A 691 17.43 14.82 0.38
N PHE A 692 18.20 14.88 1.47
CA PHE A 692 18.57 16.14 2.11
C PHE A 692 19.41 17.05 1.20
N SER A 693 20.35 16.50 0.42
CA SER A 693 21.13 17.30 -0.54
C SER A 693 20.30 17.89 -1.67
N GLN A 694 19.09 17.36 -1.91
CA GLN A 694 18.13 17.87 -2.88
C GLN A 694 17.15 18.88 -2.29
N SER A 695 17.08 19.05 -0.97
CA SER A 695 16.03 19.85 -0.30
C SER A 695 15.93 21.29 -0.81
N ALA A 696 17.04 21.95 -1.13
CA ALA A 696 17.01 23.31 -1.69
C ALA A 696 16.51 23.37 -3.14
N ALA A 697 16.85 22.37 -3.95
CA ALA A 697 16.47 22.32 -5.37
C ALA A 697 15.06 21.74 -5.58
N GLN A 698 14.61 20.90 -4.64
CA GLN A 698 13.34 20.18 -4.67
C GLN A 698 12.63 20.36 -3.32
N PRO A 699 12.19 21.59 -2.99
CA PRO A 699 11.65 21.91 -1.67
C PRO A 699 10.32 21.20 -1.40
N GLY A 700 10.10 20.76 -0.15
CA GLY A 700 8.92 20.00 0.25
C GLY A 700 9.19 18.94 1.33
N LEU A 701 8.27 17.99 1.45
CA LEU A 701 8.50 16.73 2.18
C LEU A 701 9.13 15.73 1.20
N LEU A 702 10.37 15.35 1.47
CA LEU A 702 11.16 14.43 0.67
C LEU A 702 11.21 13.07 1.38
N LEU A 703 10.71 12.03 0.72
CA LEU A 703 10.55 10.69 1.27
C LEU A 703 11.37 9.69 0.45
N ALA A 704 12.32 9.03 1.09
CA ALA A 704 12.95 7.83 0.57
C ALA A 704 12.24 6.61 1.16
N LEU A 705 11.66 5.76 0.32
CA LEU A 705 10.89 4.58 0.73
C LEU A 705 11.48 3.31 0.11
N HIS A 706 11.84 2.36 0.96
CA HIS A 706 12.31 1.05 0.55
C HIS A 706 11.18 0.21 -0.08
N GLY A 707 11.52 -0.73 -0.98
CA GLY A 707 10.57 -1.55 -1.72
C GLY A 707 9.70 -2.44 -0.85
N ASP A 708 10.14 -2.73 0.37
CA ASP A 708 9.38 -3.48 1.38
C ASP A 708 8.03 -2.82 1.72
N ALA A 709 7.88 -1.50 1.56
CA ALA A 709 6.58 -0.84 1.71
C ALA A 709 5.58 -1.35 0.65
N LEU A 710 6.02 -1.38 -0.61
CA LEU A 710 5.21 -1.92 -1.72
C LEU A 710 4.98 -3.41 -1.54
N ASN A 711 5.99 -4.15 -1.09
CA ASN A 711 5.87 -5.59 -0.88
C ASN A 711 4.86 -5.93 0.23
N GLN A 712 4.86 -5.16 1.33
CA GLN A 712 3.83 -5.28 2.36
C GLN A 712 2.44 -4.95 1.81
N ALA A 713 2.30 -3.90 1.01
CA ALA A 713 1.01 -3.57 0.37
C ALA A 713 0.50 -4.71 -0.51
N MET A 714 1.35 -5.29 -1.35
CA MET A 714 0.99 -6.42 -2.23
C MET A 714 0.60 -7.66 -1.44
N PHE A 715 1.34 -7.99 -0.37
CA PHE A 715 0.99 -9.09 0.52
C PHE A 715 -0.37 -8.87 1.20
N GLN A 716 -0.66 -7.66 1.66
CA GLN A 716 -1.92 -7.34 2.33
C GLN A 716 -3.10 -7.36 1.37
N LEU A 717 -2.93 -6.82 0.15
CA LEU A 717 -3.92 -6.93 -0.91
C LEU A 717 -4.18 -8.39 -1.28
N TRP A 718 -3.13 -9.21 -1.40
CA TRP A 718 -3.25 -10.64 -1.61
C TRP A 718 -4.04 -11.30 -0.47
N GLN A 719 -3.62 -11.13 0.78
CA GLN A 719 -4.22 -11.75 1.96
C GLN A 719 -5.70 -11.37 2.12
N ALA A 720 -6.06 -10.12 1.81
CA ALA A 720 -7.44 -9.66 1.86
C ALA A 720 -8.32 -10.22 0.71
N GLY A 721 -7.70 -10.80 -0.32
CA GLY A 721 -8.38 -11.29 -1.52
C GLY A 721 -8.62 -10.20 -2.58
N ALA A 722 -7.93 -9.05 -2.49
CA ALA A 722 -8.09 -7.93 -3.42
C ALA A 722 -7.54 -8.25 -4.81
N LEU A 723 -6.58 -9.17 -4.88
CA LEU A 723 -5.94 -9.60 -6.12
C LEU A 723 -6.63 -10.81 -6.78
N SER A 724 -7.70 -11.35 -6.17
CA SER A 724 -8.50 -12.42 -6.78
C SER A 724 -9.59 -11.82 -7.67
N LEU A 725 -9.30 -11.72 -8.97
CA LEU A 725 -10.11 -10.99 -9.96
C LEU A 725 -11.04 -11.93 -10.75
N SER A 726 -12.18 -11.40 -11.17
CA SER A 726 -13.07 -12.06 -12.14
C SER A 726 -13.16 -11.18 -13.38
N ILE A 727 -12.53 -11.64 -14.46
CA ILE A 727 -12.55 -10.96 -15.75
C ILE A 727 -13.78 -11.48 -16.52
N ASP A 728 -14.79 -10.64 -16.64
CA ASP A 728 -16.01 -10.89 -17.39
C ASP A 728 -16.41 -9.62 -18.17
N LYS A 729 -17.57 -9.66 -18.84
CA LYS A 729 -18.06 -8.49 -19.56
C LYS A 729 -18.21 -7.24 -18.67
N ASN A 730 -18.71 -7.38 -17.43
CA ASN A 730 -18.90 -6.25 -16.52
C ASN A 730 -17.58 -5.62 -16.11
N PHE A 731 -16.55 -6.44 -15.92
CA PHE A 731 -15.18 -6.00 -15.66
C PHE A 731 -14.67 -5.12 -16.80
N ILE A 732 -14.82 -5.57 -18.05
CA ILE A 732 -14.41 -4.82 -19.24
C ILE A 732 -15.23 -3.53 -19.39
N ASP A 733 -16.55 -3.60 -19.21
CA ASP A 733 -17.44 -2.44 -19.26
C ASP A 733 -17.06 -1.39 -18.18
N THR A 734 -16.64 -1.82 -16.99
CA THR A 734 -16.17 -0.94 -15.90
C THR A 734 -14.87 -0.21 -16.29
N ILE A 735 -13.92 -0.93 -16.90
CA ILE A 735 -12.68 -0.35 -17.40
C ILE A 735 -12.98 0.63 -18.56
N ASN A 736 -13.90 0.27 -19.46
CA ASN A 736 -14.32 1.10 -20.60
C ASN A 736 -14.96 2.41 -20.16
N ALA A 737 -15.80 2.36 -19.13
CA ALA A 737 -16.47 3.55 -18.58
C ALA A 737 -15.49 4.62 -18.08
N TYR A 738 -14.25 4.23 -17.75
CA TYR A 738 -13.26 5.14 -17.17
C TYR A 738 -12.08 5.46 -18.09
N ALA A 739 -11.52 4.48 -18.79
CA ALA A 739 -10.33 4.68 -19.62
C ALA A 739 -10.65 5.05 -21.08
N GLY A 740 -11.94 5.12 -21.45
CA GLY A 740 -12.39 5.48 -22.80
C GLY A 740 -12.35 4.31 -23.79
N ASN A 741 -12.70 4.60 -25.05
CA ASN A 741 -12.81 3.59 -26.12
C ASN A 741 -11.45 3.36 -26.81
N ASP A 742 -10.78 2.26 -26.47
CA ASP A 742 -9.54 1.79 -27.13
C ASP A 742 -9.86 0.58 -28.05
N PRO A 743 -9.44 0.58 -29.34
CA PRO A 743 -9.61 -0.55 -30.26
C PRO A 743 -9.06 -1.91 -29.77
N LEU A 744 -8.01 -1.92 -28.93
CA LEU A 744 -7.48 -3.15 -28.33
C LEU A 744 -8.50 -3.86 -27.42
N ARG A 745 -9.55 -3.16 -26.97
CA ARG A 745 -10.55 -3.64 -26.02
C ARG A 745 -11.81 -4.20 -26.69
N THR A 746 -12.08 -3.83 -27.94
CA THR A 746 -13.08 -4.53 -28.77
C THR A 746 -12.64 -5.96 -29.07
N LEU A 747 -11.32 -6.20 -29.22
CA LEU A 747 -10.74 -7.53 -29.31
C LEU A 747 -10.95 -8.36 -28.03
N THR A 748 -11.02 -7.70 -26.86
CA THR A 748 -11.27 -8.37 -25.57
C THR A 748 -12.72 -8.84 -25.42
N ASP A 749 -13.70 -8.09 -25.96
CA ASP A 749 -15.10 -8.52 -25.97
C ASP A 749 -15.31 -9.78 -26.82
N ASP A 750 -14.63 -9.89 -27.97
CA ASP A 750 -14.66 -11.09 -28.82
C ASP A 750 -13.92 -12.28 -28.16
N LEU A 751 -12.83 -12.02 -27.42
CA LEU A 751 -12.09 -13.04 -26.66
C LEU A 751 -12.86 -13.58 -25.43
N LEU A 752 -13.87 -12.86 -24.96
CA LEU A 752 -14.77 -13.30 -23.88
C LEU A 752 -15.97 -14.09 -24.39
N LYS A 753 -15.93 -14.57 -25.64
CA LYS A 753 -16.88 -15.53 -26.19
C LYS A 753 -16.27 -16.91 -26.35
N VAL A 754 -17.04 -17.93 -26.00
CA VAL A 754 -16.61 -19.32 -26.13
C VAL A 754 -16.30 -19.67 -27.59
N GLY A 755 -16.99 -19.09 -28.56
CA GLY A 755 -16.71 -19.28 -29.99
C GLY A 755 -15.24 -19.03 -30.39
N THR A 756 -14.58 -18.05 -29.75
CA THR A 756 -13.16 -17.74 -30.01
C THR A 756 -12.23 -18.82 -29.43
N LEU A 757 -12.61 -19.45 -28.32
CA LEU A 757 -11.92 -20.63 -27.79
C LEU A 757 -12.20 -21.86 -28.67
N VAL A 758 -13.46 -22.09 -29.04
CA VAL A 758 -13.90 -23.25 -29.82
C VAL A 758 -13.26 -23.28 -31.21
N THR A 759 -13.11 -22.14 -31.88
CA THR A 759 -12.47 -22.07 -33.20
C THR A 759 -11.01 -22.54 -33.21
N VAL A 760 -10.30 -22.43 -32.08
CA VAL A 760 -8.91 -22.91 -31.95
C VAL A 760 -8.86 -24.32 -31.36
N LEU A 761 -9.68 -24.62 -30.36
CA LEU A 761 -9.74 -25.93 -29.70
C LEU A 761 -10.29 -27.01 -30.63
N ALA A 762 -11.24 -26.64 -31.49
CA ALA A 762 -11.90 -27.52 -32.42
C ALA A 762 -12.25 -26.77 -33.74
N PRO A 763 -11.26 -26.54 -34.63
CA PRO A 763 -11.47 -25.81 -35.88
C PRO A 763 -12.61 -26.41 -36.72
N GLY A 764 -13.54 -25.54 -37.14
CA GLY A 764 -14.73 -25.94 -37.90
C GLY A 764 -15.86 -26.55 -37.07
N LYS A 765 -15.83 -26.41 -35.74
CA LYS A 765 -16.97 -26.70 -34.85
C LYS A 765 -17.55 -25.39 -34.30
N ASP A 766 -18.88 -25.34 -34.18
CA ASP A 766 -19.59 -24.25 -33.50
C ASP A 766 -19.90 -24.59 -32.03
N THR A 767 -19.69 -25.86 -31.63
CA THR A 767 -19.95 -26.36 -30.27
C THR A 767 -18.98 -27.47 -29.90
N ILE A 768 -18.69 -27.63 -28.61
CA ILE A 768 -17.98 -28.80 -28.07
C ILE A 768 -18.95 -29.61 -27.21
N THR A 769 -19.06 -30.92 -27.43
CA THR A 769 -19.92 -31.79 -26.62
C THR A 769 -19.06 -32.73 -25.80
N GLY A 770 -19.17 -32.66 -24.47
CA GLY A 770 -18.54 -33.60 -23.55
C GLY A 770 -19.57 -34.28 -22.65
N LEU A 771 -19.13 -34.92 -21.56
CA LEU A 771 -20.01 -35.43 -20.52
C LEU A 771 -19.93 -34.59 -19.24
N ASP A 772 -21.06 -34.40 -18.57
CA ASP A 772 -21.10 -33.83 -17.21
C ASP A 772 -20.64 -34.82 -16.13
N GLY A 773 -20.62 -34.38 -14.86
CA GLY A 773 -20.27 -35.21 -13.71
C GLY A 773 -21.23 -36.38 -13.43
N GLY A 774 -22.43 -36.36 -14.02
CA GLY A 774 -23.40 -37.45 -13.99
C GLY A 774 -23.31 -38.39 -15.20
N GLY A 775 -22.42 -38.13 -16.15
CA GLY A 775 -22.26 -38.91 -17.38
C GLY A 775 -23.25 -38.55 -18.50
N ASN A 776 -23.97 -37.42 -18.39
CA ASN A 776 -24.88 -36.96 -19.44
C ASN A 776 -24.16 -36.04 -20.44
N PRO A 777 -24.55 -36.03 -21.72
CA PRO A 777 -24.02 -35.07 -22.69
C PRO A 777 -24.20 -33.62 -22.24
N PHE A 778 -23.12 -32.85 -22.30
CA PHE A 778 -23.08 -31.43 -22.01
C PHE A 778 -22.49 -30.68 -23.20
N VAL A 779 -23.26 -29.73 -23.73
CA VAL A 779 -22.85 -28.91 -24.87
C VAL A 779 -22.33 -27.56 -24.36
N ILE A 780 -21.13 -27.23 -24.81
CA ILE A 780 -20.48 -25.93 -24.74
C ILE A 780 -20.84 -25.18 -26.03
N ASP A 781 -21.62 -24.11 -25.90
CA ASP A 781 -22.09 -23.33 -27.04
C ASP A 781 -21.08 -22.22 -27.39
N SER A 782 -20.92 -21.89 -28.67
CA SER A 782 -20.06 -20.78 -29.09
C SER A 782 -20.58 -19.42 -28.63
N ASP A 783 -21.89 -19.29 -28.40
CA ASP A 783 -22.51 -18.06 -27.92
C ASP A 783 -22.33 -17.82 -26.40
N ASP A 784 -21.93 -18.86 -25.64
CA ASP A 784 -21.72 -18.78 -24.20
C ASP A 784 -20.64 -17.74 -23.85
N ASP A 785 -20.84 -17.01 -22.75
CA ASP A 785 -19.87 -16.01 -22.27
C ASP A 785 -18.73 -16.70 -21.53
N VAL A 786 -17.52 -16.13 -21.62
CA VAL A 786 -16.35 -16.59 -20.87
C VAL A 786 -16.14 -15.71 -19.63
N ILE A 787 -15.87 -16.37 -18.50
CA ILE A 787 -15.37 -15.73 -17.28
C ILE A 787 -14.00 -16.30 -16.98
N ILE A 788 -12.99 -15.44 -16.84
CA ILE A 788 -11.65 -15.84 -16.41
C ILE A 788 -11.48 -15.42 -14.95
N GLN A 789 -11.41 -16.40 -14.05
CA GLN A 789 -11.08 -16.14 -12.65
C GLN A 789 -9.57 -16.22 -12.45
N VAL A 790 -8.98 -15.18 -11.87
CA VAL A 790 -7.56 -15.08 -11.55
C VAL A 790 -7.40 -15.20 -10.05
N ASN A 791 -6.77 -16.27 -9.58
CA ASN A 791 -6.59 -16.57 -8.16
C ASN A 791 -5.09 -16.70 -7.85
N PRO A 792 -4.44 -15.70 -7.25
CA PRO A 792 -3.05 -15.80 -6.83
C PRO A 792 -2.91 -16.74 -5.63
N VAL A 793 -2.31 -17.92 -5.83
CA VAL A 793 -2.11 -18.92 -4.77
C VAL A 793 -0.96 -18.49 -3.85
N LEU A 794 0.07 -17.87 -4.42
CA LEU A 794 1.20 -17.30 -3.69
C LEU A 794 1.12 -15.77 -3.64
N ALA A 795 1.61 -15.19 -2.54
CA ALA A 795 1.69 -13.74 -2.43
C ALA A 795 2.71 -13.19 -3.45
N PRO A 796 2.35 -12.15 -4.24
CA PRO A 796 3.30 -11.44 -5.10
C PRO A 796 4.49 -10.90 -4.31
N ALA A 797 5.68 -10.99 -4.89
CA ALA A 797 6.89 -10.38 -4.34
C ALA A 797 7.38 -9.24 -5.24
N VAL A 798 7.62 -8.07 -4.65
CA VAL A 798 8.11 -6.88 -5.37
C VAL A 798 9.41 -6.40 -4.74
N ARG A 799 10.40 -6.12 -5.60
CA ARG A 799 11.69 -5.52 -5.21
C ARG A 799 12.15 -4.52 -6.25
N PHE A 800 13.13 -3.69 -5.91
CA PHE A 800 13.83 -2.89 -6.91
C PHE A 800 14.87 -3.72 -7.65
N ALA A 801 15.00 -3.45 -8.94
CA ALA A 801 16.12 -3.92 -9.75
C ALA A 801 17.43 -3.27 -9.29
N ALA A 802 18.55 -3.92 -9.61
CA ALA A 802 19.86 -3.33 -9.41
C ALA A 802 20.01 -2.08 -10.30
N LEU A 803 20.59 -1.03 -9.73
CA LEU A 803 20.90 0.19 -10.45
C LEU A 803 22.09 0.00 -11.41
N SER A 804 22.25 0.90 -12.38
CA SER A 804 23.32 0.84 -13.39
C SER A 804 24.73 0.93 -12.80
N GLY A 805 24.88 1.45 -11.58
CA GLY A 805 26.17 1.64 -10.90
C GLY A 805 27.02 2.79 -11.46
N GLY A 806 26.52 3.52 -12.46
CA GLY A 806 27.24 4.59 -13.15
C GLY A 806 27.27 5.94 -12.40
N PRO A 807 28.01 6.93 -12.93
CA PRO A 807 27.90 8.30 -12.46
C PRO A 807 26.57 8.91 -12.92
N GLY A 808 25.72 9.36 -12.00
CA GLY A 808 24.46 10.02 -12.36
C GLY A 808 23.31 9.69 -11.41
N THR A 809 22.10 9.90 -11.91
CA THR A 809 20.86 9.61 -11.20
C THR A 809 19.90 8.86 -12.10
N GLU A 810 19.16 7.92 -11.54
CA GLU A 810 18.15 7.14 -12.26
C GLU A 810 16.95 6.81 -11.36
N LYS A 811 15.82 6.45 -11.96
CA LYS A 811 14.67 5.92 -11.23
C LYS A 811 14.84 4.39 -11.12
N PRO A 812 14.69 3.78 -9.94
CA PRO A 812 14.79 2.34 -9.81
C PRO A 812 13.65 1.64 -10.56
N ASP A 813 14.00 0.67 -11.40
CA ASP A 813 13.03 -0.27 -11.95
C ASP A 813 12.57 -1.26 -10.87
N LEU A 814 11.42 -1.89 -11.10
CA LEU A 814 10.85 -2.93 -10.26
C LEU A 814 11.09 -4.31 -10.89
N ILE A 815 11.28 -5.31 -10.06
CA ILE A 815 11.13 -6.72 -10.41
C ILE A 815 9.93 -7.25 -9.64
N MET A 816 8.96 -7.78 -10.37
CA MET A 816 7.73 -8.35 -9.84
C MET A 816 7.70 -9.84 -10.10
N ASP A 817 7.64 -10.63 -9.03
CA ASP A 817 7.42 -12.07 -9.10
C ASP A 817 5.95 -12.34 -8.76
N LEU A 818 5.18 -12.78 -9.75
CA LEU A 818 3.83 -13.33 -9.56
C LEU A 818 3.94 -14.85 -9.65
N GLY A 819 4.20 -15.46 -8.51
CA GLY A 819 4.29 -16.92 -8.40
C GLY A 819 2.92 -17.58 -8.30
N ASP A 820 2.72 -18.68 -9.01
CA ASP A 820 1.55 -19.57 -8.90
C ASP A 820 0.20 -18.84 -8.94
N LEU A 821 -0.14 -18.31 -10.11
CA LEU A 821 -1.46 -17.79 -10.45
C LEU A 821 -2.31 -18.92 -11.01
N GLU A 822 -3.42 -19.25 -10.35
CA GLU A 822 -4.42 -20.15 -10.90
C GLU A 822 -5.43 -19.34 -11.74
N LEU A 823 -5.52 -19.66 -13.02
CA LEU A 823 -6.51 -19.14 -13.95
C LEU A 823 -7.58 -20.20 -14.17
N VAL A 824 -8.84 -19.89 -13.83
CA VAL A 824 -9.98 -20.78 -14.07
C VAL A 824 -10.83 -20.17 -15.18
N ILE A 825 -10.80 -20.80 -16.36
CA ILE A 825 -11.63 -20.40 -17.49
C ILE A 825 -12.99 -21.08 -17.34
N LYS A 826 -14.05 -20.28 -17.24
CA LYS A 826 -15.44 -20.74 -17.09
C LYS A 826 -16.29 -20.29 -18.25
N GLY A 827 -17.21 -21.14 -18.69
CA GLY A 827 -18.31 -20.74 -19.56
C GLY A 827 -19.53 -20.37 -18.74
N LYS A 828 -20.34 -19.43 -19.23
CA LYS A 828 -21.60 -18.98 -18.64
C LYS A 828 -22.70 -19.05 -19.68
N LYS A 829 -23.69 -19.89 -19.41
CA LYS A 829 -24.87 -20.03 -20.25
C LYS A 829 -25.81 -18.84 -20.13
N SER A 830 -26.67 -18.66 -21.13
CA SER A 830 -27.72 -17.63 -21.15
C SER A 830 -28.68 -17.67 -19.94
N ASN A 831 -28.86 -18.84 -19.31
CA ASN A 831 -29.64 -19.02 -18.09
C ASN A 831 -28.89 -18.63 -16.80
N GLY A 832 -27.64 -18.16 -16.90
CA GLY A 832 -26.79 -17.74 -15.79
C GLY A 832 -25.95 -18.85 -15.14
N THR A 833 -26.10 -20.11 -15.55
CA THR A 833 -25.28 -21.22 -15.00
C THR A 833 -23.84 -21.15 -15.50
N THR A 834 -22.89 -21.36 -14.59
CA THR A 834 -21.45 -21.36 -14.91
C THR A 834 -20.86 -22.77 -14.83
N TYR A 835 -19.94 -23.09 -15.72
CA TYR A 835 -19.21 -24.37 -15.74
C TYR A 835 -17.71 -24.13 -16.02
N THR A 836 -16.85 -25.00 -15.52
CA THR A 836 -15.39 -24.88 -15.72
C THR A 836 -14.99 -25.50 -17.04
N ILE A 837 -14.36 -24.73 -17.93
CA ILE A 837 -13.81 -25.23 -19.20
C ILE A 837 -12.44 -25.85 -18.93
N THR A 838 -11.54 -25.10 -18.31
CA THR A 838 -10.19 -25.56 -17.98
C THR A 838 -9.58 -24.76 -16.82
N ARG A 839 -8.60 -25.35 -16.14
CA ARG A 839 -7.73 -24.66 -15.17
C ARG A 839 -6.30 -24.62 -15.66
N ILE A 840 -5.65 -23.50 -15.39
CA ILE A 840 -4.31 -23.21 -15.85
C ILE A 840 -3.54 -22.63 -14.67
N ARG A 841 -2.28 -23.01 -14.54
CA ARG A 841 -1.36 -22.33 -13.63
C ARG A 841 -0.34 -21.55 -14.42
N THR A 842 0.03 -20.39 -13.92
CA THR A 842 1.11 -19.61 -14.51
C THR A 842 1.94 -18.95 -13.44
N SER A 843 3.23 -18.88 -13.68
CA SER A 843 4.17 -18.12 -12.86
C SER A 843 4.96 -17.21 -13.78
N LEU A 844 5.15 -15.96 -13.37
CA LEU A 844 5.88 -14.97 -14.14
C LEU A 844 6.78 -14.11 -13.26
N THR A 845 7.92 -13.74 -13.83
CA THR A 845 8.81 -12.71 -13.31
C THR A 845 8.95 -11.65 -14.39
N ALA A 846 8.63 -10.41 -14.06
CA ALA A 846 8.64 -9.30 -15.01
C ALA A 846 9.34 -8.07 -14.44
N SER A 847 10.03 -7.34 -15.31
CA SER A 847 10.49 -5.99 -15.01
C SER A 847 9.32 -5.01 -15.09
N GLY A 848 9.43 -3.90 -14.36
CA GLY A 848 8.46 -2.82 -14.43
C GLY A 848 8.98 -1.52 -13.83
N SER A 849 8.10 -0.56 -13.67
CA SER A 849 8.40 0.73 -13.07
C SER A 849 7.21 1.23 -12.25
N ALA A 850 7.48 2.12 -11.30
CA ALA A 850 6.45 2.84 -10.56
C ALA A 850 6.76 4.34 -10.55
N ASP A 851 5.74 5.16 -10.83
CA ASP A 851 5.86 6.62 -10.89
C ASP A 851 4.62 7.30 -10.30
N LEU A 852 4.78 8.51 -9.77
CA LEU A 852 3.69 9.39 -9.33
C LEU A 852 3.58 10.53 -10.33
N LEU A 853 2.40 10.68 -10.93
CA LEU A 853 2.16 11.61 -12.02
C LEU A 853 0.77 12.25 -11.96
N ALA A 854 0.52 13.23 -12.84
CA ALA A 854 -0.79 13.85 -12.93
C ALA A 854 -1.80 12.88 -13.56
N PHE A 855 -2.91 12.63 -12.89
CA PHE A 855 -3.94 11.75 -13.45
C PHE A 855 -4.50 12.33 -14.75
N SER A 856 -4.50 11.54 -15.84
CA SER A 856 -4.89 11.99 -17.18
C SER A 856 -6.38 12.35 -17.30
N ASN A 857 -7.25 11.72 -16.50
CA ASN A 857 -8.70 11.92 -16.47
C ASN A 857 -9.35 11.91 -17.87
N PRO A 858 -9.24 10.80 -18.62
CA PRO A 858 -9.63 10.76 -20.03
C PRO A 858 -11.14 10.96 -20.27
N THR A 859 -11.96 10.69 -19.25
CA THR A 859 -13.43 10.88 -19.27
C THR A 859 -13.88 12.25 -18.77
N GLY A 860 -12.96 13.09 -18.28
CA GLY A 860 -13.28 14.40 -17.72
C GLY A 860 -14.14 14.33 -16.45
N ASN A 861 -14.06 13.24 -15.69
CA ASN A 861 -14.84 13.06 -14.48
C ASN A 861 -14.42 14.10 -13.42
N PRO A 862 -15.33 14.97 -12.93
CA PRO A 862 -14.98 16.01 -11.96
C PRO A 862 -14.41 15.45 -10.64
N ALA A 863 -14.79 14.23 -10.25
CA ALA A 863 -14.28 13.58 -9.05
C ALA A 863 -12.76 13.38 -9.10
N TYR A 864 -12.18 13.19 -10.29
CA TYR A 864 -10.76 12.94 -10.49
C TYR A 864 -9.98 14.13 -11.07
N ALA A 865 -10.63 15.27 -11.30
CA ALA A 865 -9.95 16.47 -11.80
C ALA A 865 -8.84 16.92 -10.84
N ASN A 866 -7.63 17.22 -11.32
CA ASN A 866 -6.50 17.64 -10.48
C ASN A 866 -6.10 16.60 -9.41
N THR A 867 -6.18 15.30 -9.71
CA THR A 867 -5.63 14.25 -8.84
C THR A 867 -4.23 13.84 -9.29
N THR A 868 -3.43 13.37 -8.35
CA THR A 868 -2.21 12.60 -8.63
C THR A 868 -2.60 11.13 -8.83
N ALA A 869 -1.92 10.42 -9.73
CA ALA A 869 -2.05 8.98 -9.90
C ALA A 869 -0.73 8.26 -9.57
N LEU A 870 -0.85 7.07 -9.00
CA LEU A 870 0.21 6.08 -8.98
C LEU A 870 0.15 5.30 -10.29
N GLN A 871 1.23 5.34 -11.05
CA GLN A 871 1.46 4.51 -12.22
C GLN A 871 2.32 3.32 -11.82
N VAL A 872 1.88 2.12 -12.17
CA VAL A 872 2.72 0.93 -12.19
C VAL A 872 2.64 0.33 -13.59
N GLN A 873 3.80 0.13 -14.21
CA GLN A 873 3.89 -0.42 -15.55
C GLN A 873 4.76 -1.66 -15.53
N ILE A 874 4.22 -2.77 -16.03
CA ILE A 874 4.94 -4.01 -16.32
C ILE A 874 5.50 -3.89 -17.75
N ASP A 875 6.79 -4.18 -17.93
CA ASP A 875 7.42 -4.22 -19.24
C ASP A 875 7.12 -5.58 -19.92
N PRO A 876 6.29 -5.61 -20.99
CA PRO A 876 5.95 -6.85 -21.67
C PRO A 876 7.10 -7.44 -22.48
N ASN A 877 8.23 -6.73 -22.63
CA ASN A 877 9.40 -7.18 -23.40
C ASN A 877 10.50 -7.79 -22.52
N ASN A 878 10.44 -7.58 -21.21
CA ASN A 878 11.38 -8.09 -20.22
C ASN A 878 10.63 -8.93 -19.17
N MET A 879 10.15 -10.09 -19.61
CA MET A 879 9.42 -11.03 -18.76
C MET A 879 9.74 -12.48 -19.10
N TYR A 880 9.79 -13.31 -18.05
CA TYR A 880 9.86 -14.76 -18.13
C TYR A 880 8.58 -15.34 -17.53
N TYR A 881 7.97 -16.30 -18.21
CA TYR A 881 6.77 -16.94 -17.70
C TYR A 881 6.69 -18.40 -18.13
N ILE A 882 5.91 -19.18 -17.38
CA ILE A 882 5.51 -20.53 -17.75
C ILE A 882 4.00 -20.67 -17.59
N VAL A 883 3.39 -21.47 -18.48
CA VAL A 883 1.97 -21.82 -18.42
C VAL A 883 1.86 -23.33 -18.38
N GLU A 884 1.12 -23.85 -17.41
CA GLU A 884 0.75 -25.25 -17.32
C GLU A 884 -0.77 -25.37 -17.40
N VAL A 885 -1.26 -26.12 -18.39
CA VAL A 885 -2.67 -26.50 -18.46
C VAL A 885 -2.86 -27.73 -17.58
N LEU A 886 -3.76 -27.62 -16.59
CA LEU A 886 -3.99 -28.70 -15.63
C LEU A 886 -4.94 -29.75 -16.24
N GLU A 887 -4.53 -31.00 -16.13
CA GLU A 887 -5.25 -32.15 -16.68
C GLU A 887 -6.17 -32.81 -15.64
N GLY A 888 -7.00 -33.74 -16.12
CA GLY A 888 -7.89 -34.59 -15.33
C GLY A 888 -9.28 -34.00 -15.10
N SER A 889 -10.21 -34.89 -14.76
CA SER A 889 -11.65 -34.61 -14.68
C SER A 889 -12.09 -33.44 -13.78
N SER A 890 -11.28 -33.04 -12.80
CA SER A 890 -11.59 -31.89 -11.95
C SER A 890 -11.16 -30.56 -12.58
N ASN A 891 -10.09 -30.55 -13.38
CA ASN A 891 -9.44 -29.36 -13.93
C ASN A 891 -9.83 -29.11 -15.39
N ASN A 892 -9.97 -30.19 -16.16
CA ASN A 892 -10.38 -30.22 -17.55
C ASN A 892 -11.53 -31.23 -17.71
N PRO A 893 -12.73 -30.91 -17.20
CA PRO A 893 -13.84 -31.87 -17.08
C PRO A 893 -14.35 -32.41 -18.41
N TYR A 894 -14.08 -31.69 -19.51
CA TYR A 894 -14.55 -32.03 -20.85
C TYR A 894 -13.47 -32.71 -21.71
N GLY A 895 -12.28 -33.00 -21.16
CA GLY A 895 -11.22 -33.68 -21.91
C GLY A 895 -10.74 -32.87 -23.12
N LEU A 896 -10.61 -31.55 -22.98
CA LEU A 896 -10.08 -30.69 -24.03
C LEU A 896 -8.57 -30.88 -24.16
N ASP A 897 -8.05 -30.93 -25.38
CA ASP A 897 -6.61 -31.10 -25.62
C ASP A 897 -5.79 -29.98 -24.93
N PRO A 898 -4.96 -30.30 -23.92
CA PRO A 898 -4.15 -29.32 -23.20
C PRO A 898 -3.16 -28.58 -24.09
N GLU A 899 -2.66 -29.22 -25.16
CA GLU A 899 -1.73 -28.60 -26.08
C GLU A 899 -2.44 -27.52 -26.92
N LYS A 900 -3.67 -27.78 -27.34
CA LYS A 900 -4.49 -26.78 -28.05
C LYS A 900 -4.88 -25.63 -27.13
N ILE A 901 -5.22 -25.92 -25.87
CA ILE A 901 -5.48 -24.86 -24.86
C ILE A 901 -4.22 -24.01 -24.67
N TYR A 902 -3.05 -24.63 -24.52
CA TYR A 902 -1.79 -23.92 -24.36
C TYR A 902 -1.53 -22.98 -25.55
N ARG A 903 -1.72 -23.44 -26.79
CA ARG A 903 -1.57 -22.62 -28.01
C ARG A 903 -2.50 -21.41 -28.05
N VAL A 904 -3.65 -21.47 -27.39
CA VAL A 904 -4.55 -20.32 -27.24
C VAL A 904 -4.07 -19.39 -26.14
N VAL A 905 -3.71 -19.94 -24.98
CA VAL A 905 -3.47 -19.16 -23.76
C VAL A 905 -2.10 -18.50 -23.76
N ASP A 906 -1.07 -19.16 -24.29
CA ASP A 906 0.30 -18.66 -24.29
C ASP A 906 0.42 -17.27 -24.97
N PRO A 907 -0.12 -17.05 -26.18
CA PRO A 907 -0.18 -15.71 -26.78
C PRO A 907 -1.01 -14.71 -25.97
N LEU A 908 -2.03 -15.16 -25.25
CA LEU A 908 -2.91 -14.29 -24.44
C LEU A 908 -2.21 -13.74 -23.20
N VAL A 909 -1.19 -14.41 -22.65
CA VAL A 909 -0.42 -13.87 -21.53
C VAL A 909 0.20 -12.52 -21.92
N LYS A 910 0.82 -12.45 -23.10
CA LYS A 910 1.44 -11.22 -23.62
C LYS A 910 0.43 -10.24 -24.22
N SER A 911 -0.54 -10.73 -24.99
CA SER A 911 -1.45 -9.88 -25.76
C SER A 911 -2.68 -9.39 -24.98
N LEU A 912 -3.02 -10.05 -23.87
CA LEU A 912 -4.20 -9.73 -23.06
C LEU A 912 -3.85 -9.53 -21.58
N VAL A 913 -3.20 -10.48 -20.90
CA VAL A 913 -3.01 -10.44 -19.43
C VAL A 913 -2.13 -9.26 -19.02
N VAL A 914 -0.94 -9.11 -19.60
CA VAL A 914 -0.04 -7.98 -19.28
C VAL A 914 -0.64 -6.63 -19.67
N PRO A 915 -1.21 -6.45 -20.87
CA PRO A 915 -1.93 -5.22 -21.22
C PRO A 915 -3.10 -4.92 -20.28
N LEU A 916 -3.84 -5.94 -19.82
CA LEU A 916 -4.94 -5.75 -18.87
C LEU A 916 -4.43 -5.29 -17.50
N LEU A 917 -3.41 -5.95 -16.96
CA LEU A 917 -2.76 -5.54 -15.70
C LEU A 917 -2.21 -4.12 -15.82
N ASN A 918 -1.52 -3.81 -16.91
CA ASN A 918 -1.07 -2.46 -17.19
C ASN A 918 -2.24 -1.49 -17.26
N ASN A 919 -3.35 -1.79 -17.95
CA ASN A 919 -4.51 -0.90 -18.00
C ASN A 919 -5.14 -0.61 -16.62
N ILE A 920 -5.18 -1.61 -15.72
CA ILE A 920 -5.70 -1.44 -14.36
C ILE A 920 -4.74 -0.59 -13.51
N LEU A 921 -3.44 -0.79 -13.69
CA LEU A 921 -2.39 -0.19 -12.86
C LEU A 921 -1.73 1.05 -13.48
N TYR A 922 -2.09 1.41 -14.72
CA TYR A 922 -1.44 2.45 -15.51
C TYR A 922 -1.50 3.80 -14.83
N GLU A 923 -2.67 4.14 -14.29
CA GLU A 923 -2.92 5.38 -13.57
C GLU A 923 -4.02 5.17 -12.51
N VAL A 924 -3.62 4.81 -11.29
CA VAL A 924 -4.52 4.71 -10.14
C VAL A 924 -4.59 6.06 -9.42
N PRO A 925 -5.65 6.86 -9.58
CA PRO A 925 -5.76 8.17 -8.93
C PRO A 925 -5.81 8.02 -7.41
N LEU A 926 -5.07 8.87 -6.73
CA LEU A 926 -5.10 9.00 -5.29
C LEU A 926 -6.31 9.83 -4.87
N ALA A 927 -6.83 9.54 -3.69
CA ALA A 927 -7.93 10.32 -3.12
C ALA A 927 -7.50 11.78 -2.92
N LYS A 928 -8.37 12.73 -3.33
CA LYS A 928 -8.13 14.18 -3.13
C LYS A 928 -8.03 14.59 -1.67
N GLN A 929 -8.66 13.83 -0.80
CA GLN A 929 -8.77 14.13 0.62
C GLN A 929 -8.61 12.83 1.40
N ILE A 930 -7.66 12.81 2.33
CA ILE A 930 -7.45 11.67 3.23
C ILE A 930 -7.76 12.15 4.65
N PRO A 931 -8.80 11.62 5.31
CA PRO A 931 -9.11 11.97 6.69
C PRO A 931 -7.93 11.67 7.61
N LEU A 932 -7.58 12.63 8.48
CA LEU A 932 -6.47 12.52 9.44
C LEU A 932 -6.87 11.80 10.73
N SER A 933 -8.16 11.49 10.90
CA SER A 933 -8.68 10.75 12.05
C SER A 933 -9.91 9.94 11.63
N GLN A 934 -9.95 8.68 12.07
CA GLN A 934 -11.11 7.81 11.93
C GLN A 934 -11.97 7.76 13.20
N ASN A 935 -11.40 8.08 14.36
CA ASN A 935 -12.10 8.03 15.66
C ASN A 935 -12.68 9.37 16.06
N VAL A 936 -13.92 9.36 16.58
CA VAL A 936 -14.63 10.57 17.02
C VAL A 936 -13.96 11.30 18.20
N SER A 937 -13.09 10.62 18.94
CA SER A 937 -12.39 11.13 20.12
C SER A 937 -11.00 11.72 19.85
N ASP A 938 -10.34 11.34 18.74
CA ASP A 938 -8.89 11.53 18.57
C ASP A 938 -8.54 12.33 17.31
N GLY A 939 -7.37 12.98 17.31
CA GLY A 939 -6.81 13.69 16.14
C GLY A 939 -7.36 15.11 15.92
N LEU A 940 -7.16 15.63 14.69
CA LEU A 940 -7.52 17.00 14.28
C LEU A 940 -8.96 17.01 13.76
N ARG A 941 -9.87 17.73 14.45
CA ARG A 941 -11.31 17.67 14.16
C ARG A 941 -12.03 19.00 14.42
N THR A 942 -13.14 19.22 13.72
CA THR A 942 -14.12 20.28 13.99
C THR A 942 -15.42 19.66 14.50
N SER A 943 -16.42 20.49 14.82
CA SER A 943 -17.77 20.00 15.12
C SER A 943 -18.44 19.29 13.91
N GLY A 944 -17.99 19.60 12.69
CA GLY A 944 -18.49 19.01 11.44
C GLY A 944 -17.83 17.68 11.04
N GLY A 945 -16.71 17.28 11.66
CA GLY A 945 -16.02 16.02 11.35
C GLY A 945 -14.50 16.08 11.52
N ALA A 946 -13.81 15.08 11.00
CA ALA A 946 -12.34 15.05 10.99
C ALA A 946 -11.77 15.97 9.92
N CYS A 947 -10.65 16.62 10.23
CA CYS A 947 -9.82 17.29 9.23
C CYS A 947 -9.18 16.26 8.28
N TRP A 948 -8.74 16.70 7.11
CA TRP A 948 -8.16 15.87 6.05
C TRP A 948 -6.86 16.47 5.50
N LEU A 949 -5.98 15.60 5.01
CA LEU A 949 -4.88 15.99 4.14
C LEU A 949 -5.43 16.29 2.75
N ASN A 950 -5.19 17.49 2.24
CA ASN A 950 -5.66 17.94 0.93
C ASN A 950 -4.62 17.59 -0.15
N LEU A 951 -4.90 16.52 -0.88
CA LEU A 951 -4.11 16.00 -1.99
C LEU A 951 -4.63 16.46 -3.36
N ASP A 952 -5.49 17.49 -3.41
CA ASP A 952 -5.77 18.16 -4.68
C ASP A 952 -4.46 18.73 -5.23
N ARG A 953 -4.19 18.49 -6.51
CA ARG A 953 -2.92 18.87 -7.14
C ARG A 953 -2.69 20.38 -7.21
N ASN A 954 -3.75 21.18 -7.07
CA ASN A 954 -3.62 22.63 -6.92
C ASN A 954 -3.13 23.04 -5.52
N VAL A 955 -3.20 22.13 -4.55
CA VAL A 955 -2.79 22.34 -3.16
C VAL A 955 -1.48 21.62 -2.86
N VAL A 956 -1.33 20.36 -3.29
CA VAL A 956 -0.12 19.57 -3.12
C VAL A 956 0.24 18.85 -4.42
N SER A 957 1.45 19.06 -4.95
CA SER A 957 2.01 18.20 -5.99
C SER A 957 2.77 17.04 -5.34
N ILE A 958 2.62 15.85 -5.90
CA ILE A 958 3.40 14.68 -5.50
C ILE A 958 4.08 14.13 -6.73
N ASP A 959 5.41 14.05 -6.69
CA ASP A 959 6.22 13.63 -7.84
C ASP A 959 7.35 12.71 -7.37
N THR A 960 7.77 11.80 -8.24
CA THR A 960 8.90 10.88 -8.02
C THR A 960 10.17 11.42 -8.66
N LEU A 961 11.25 11.44 -7.88
CA LEU A 961 12.56 11.96 -8.22
C LEU A 961 13.55 10.81 -8.44
N PRO A 962 14.59 11.01 -9.27
CA PRO A 962 15.64 10.01 -9.46
C PRO A 962 16.58 9.95 -8.24
N ILE A 963 17.24 8.81 -8.04
CA ILE A 963 18.21 8.55 -6.97
C ILE A 963 19.62 8.34 -7.56
N PRO A 964 20.71 8.39 -6.77
CA PRO A 964 22.05 8.12 -7.28
C PRO A 964 22.15 6.71 -7.87
N SER A 965 22.64 6.61 -9.11
CA SER A 965 22.80 5.34 -9.82
C SER A 965 23.77 4.37 -9.14
N ASN A 966 24.56 4.84 -8.17
CA ASN A 966 25.49 4.03 -7.37
C ASN A 966 24.96 3.66 -5.98
N SER A 967 23.66 3.88 -5.70
CA SER A 967 23.05 3.44 -4.44
C SER A 967 23.04 1.91 -4.36
N THR A 968 23.54 1.35 -3.25
CA THR A 968 23.52 -0.11 -3.01
C THR A 968 22.15 -0.61 -2.53
N GLU A 969 21.33 0.30 -2.00
CA GLU A 969 19.97 0.04 -1.52
C GLU A 969 19.04 0.98 -2.29
N PRO A 970 18.40 0.51 -3.38
CA PRO A 970 17.48 1.35 -4.16
C PRO A 970 16.21 1.69 -3.36
N TYR A 971 15.62 2.84 -3.62
CA TYR A 971 14.40 3.32 -2.95
C TYR A 971 13.57 4.20 -3.89
N ILE A 972 12.25 4.23 -3.68
CA ILE A 972 11.39 5.27 -4.27
C ILE A 972 11.70 6.59 -3.57
N PHE A 973 12.05 7.59 -4.35
CA PHE A 973 12.27 8.94 -3.85
C PHE A 973 11.10 9.83 -4.27
N ALA A 974 10.21 10.13 -3.33
CA ALA A 974 9.03 10.95 -3.56
C ALA A 974 9.17 12.34 -2.95
N ARG A 975 8.59 13.35 -3.59
CA ARG A 975 8.45 14.71 -3.07
C ARG A 975 6.99 15.07 -2.97
N LEU A 976 6.58 15.60 -1.82
CA LEU A 976 5.31 16.31 -1.65
C LEU A 976 5.60 17.81 -1.53
N HIS A 977 5.06 18.60 -2.45
CA HIS A 977 5.30 20.04 -2.54
C HIS A 977 3.98 20.81 -2.43
N ALA A 978 3.90 21.76 -1.49
CA ALA A 978 2.72 22.58 -1.31
C ALA A 978 2.66 23.68 -2.39
N MET A 979 1.63 23.65 -3.23
CA MET A 979 1.45 24.53 -4.39
C MET A 979 0.76 25.87 -4.06
N VAL A 980 0.19 25.97 -2.86
CA VAL A 980 -0.56 27.14 -2.39
C VAL A 980 0.34 28.16 -1.69
N ALA A 981 -0.09 29.43 -1.68
CA ALA A 981 0.59 30.50 -0.94
C ALA A 981 0.43 30.32 0.57
N ASP A 982 -0.79 30.04 1.05
CA ASP A 982 -1.01 29.62 2.43
C ASP A 982 -0.76 28.11 2.57
N LYS A 983 0.41 27.77 3.10
CA LYS A 983 0.84 26.38 3.33
C LYS A 983 -0.04 25.64 4.34
N GLY A 984 -0.79 26.35 5.19
CA GLY A 984 -1.74 25.76 6.13
C GLY A 984 -2.93 25.08 5.42
N SER A 985 -3.22 25.45 4.18
CA SER A 985 -4.32 24.89 3.37
C SER A 985 -4.07 23.43 2.91
N VAL A 986 -2.86 22.90 3.15
CA VAL A 986 -2.55 21.46 3.02
C VAL A 986 -3.42 20.61 3.96
N ILE A 987 -3.88 21.17 5.08
CA ILE A 987 -4.87 20.55 5.95
C ILE A 987 -6.22 21.21 5.73
N GLY A 988 -7.22 20.47 5.27
CA GLY A 988 -8.60 20.94 5.21
C GLY A 988 -9.40 20.49 6.43
N CYS A 989 -10.41 21.24 6.84
CA CYS A 989 -11.30 20.87 7.94
C CYS A 989 -12.77 21.18 7.58
N PRO A 990 -13.74 20.36 8.06
CA PRO A 990 -15.16 20.54 7.77
C PRO A 990 -15.77 21.77 8.43
#